data_AF-A0A413W4J7-F1
#
_entry.id   AF-A0A413W4J7-F1
#
_cell.length_a   1.000
_cell.length_b   1.000
_cell.length_c   1.000
_cell.angle_alpha   90.00
_cell.angle_beta   90.00
_cell.angle_gamma   90.00
#
_symmetry.space_group_name_H-M   'P 1'
#
loop_
_entity.id
_entity.type
_entity.pdbx_description
1 polymer ?
#
loop_
_entity_poly.entity_id
_entity_poly.type
_entity_poly.pdbx_seq_one_letter_code
_entity_poly.pdbx_strand_id
1 'polypeptide(L)'
;MQNGKFDNGTDHAQYQLRAGDELDLPKVTVDDGYEFLGWKVSGKSDTTWKASKKSFTFEDANANFYPATATKGYTSVEAIVKKVEKKTAHITFNVDSEKGKFTNPANAEYVTFDDDEYSETQYNVPKVEGINGYTFTGWKLSGATDGNWDADAKTFGITGLAYYAKGSNDGYATLEAQFKKEAKKADAVLYVHYVDENNVPLDGSQYIVSLTKNGTVGEKATFAVKAPEGYELVGDVTDVEVAYGEGKDVNVRVKAIKEEKEARDVIVNFNVAPEEGQFKDPAGAKVVTYTIKEDSADQFLVPTVEAKEGYEFTGWLVNGKEEGFWSADAKTFGITGLAHFPEGSDTGYIVVTAQFKKAEVAKRSVTINVAIDPEKGEFVGRDDKYATITYTDLDEFAEAPILLPEVKANDGYRLAGWTVEGRESIKLDANATTLGFAGLAHFNDGENVGYISVEPVFEEVKEEKAAVVNANVVVDPEKGEFEGYDGATKLENNNLQEADDTLGFLPTVTAKEGYTWTGWEVTNKAGEVVYTLDTNTSSIAFPKGVEDDYTVTATFTENKTTAVVNANVVVDPEKGEFEGYDGATKLENNNLQEADDTLGFLPTVTAKEGYTWTGWEVTNKAGEVVYTLDTNTSSIAFPKGVEDDYTVTATFTENKTTAVVNANVVVDPEKGEFEGYDGATKLENNNLQEADDTLGFLPTVTAKEGYTWTGWEVTNKAGEVVYTLDTNTSSIVFPKGVEDDYTVTATFTKDETPVDPVDPVDPTEPTQPTEPAQPAQPTQPATPSTDNTANNTANKTTDNKKVEKTAAKKTETKNENKKAPKTGDESMPIAYMLTLVGAAVAAIIVLIKRKRTI
;
A
#
# COMPACT_ATOMS: atom_id res chain seq x y z
N MET A 1 -62.02 57.92 21.97
CA MET A 1 -60.70 58.04 22.64
C MET A 1 -59.75 58.83 21.75
N GLN A 2 -59.02 59.81 22.26
CA GLN A 2 -57.82 60.34 21.58
C GLN A 2 -56.63 59.48 22.04
N ASN A 3 -55.88 58.90 21.09
CA ASN A 3 -54.61 58.17 21.30
C ASN A 3 -54.75 56.71 21.83
N GLY A 4 -55.86 56.05 21.48
CA GLY A 4 -56.10 54.62 21.71
C GLY A 4 -57.41 54.13 21.08
N LYS A 5 -57.59 52.81 20.96
CA LYS A 5 -58.80 52.16 20.40
C LYS A 5 -59.30 51.03 21.31
N PHE A 6 -60.60 50.74 21.25
CA PHE A 6 -61.16 49.52 21.84
C PHE A 6 -60.92 48.32 20.91
N ASP A 7 -61.00 47.11 21.47
CA ASP A 7 -60.87 45.83 20.75
C ASP A 7 -61.88 45.64 19.61
N ASN A 8 -63.05 46.25 19.69
CA ASN A 8 -64.04 46.29 18.60
C ASN A 8 -63.64 47.24 17.44
N GLY A 9 -62.47 47.89 17.52
CA GLY A 9 -61.92 48.80 16.52
C GLY A 9 -62.55 50.20 16.52
N THR A 10 -63.57 50.45 17.35
CA THR A 10 -64.21 51.76 17.50
C THR A 10 -63.63 52.50 18.71
N ASP A 11 -64.01 53.77 18.83
CA ASP A 11 -63.55 54.65 19.90
C ASP A 11 -64.59 54.89 21.00
N HIS A 12 -65.77 54.27 20.85
CA HIS A 12 -66.91 54.25 21.76
C HIS A 12 -67.69 52.92 21.64
N ALA A 13 -68.35 52.50 22.72
CA ALA A 13 -69.28 51.37 22.73
C ALA A 13 -70.52 51.72 23.57
N GLN A 14 -71.70 51.23 23.17
CA GLN A 14 -72.95 51.46 23.90
C GLN A 14 -73.61 50.13 24.24
N TYR A 15 -74.04 50.01 25.50
CA TYR A 15 -74.64 48.78 26.02
C TYR A 15 -75.91 49.10 26.81
N GLN A 16 -76.88 48.18 26.76
CA GLN A 16 -78.10 48.24 27.57
C GLN A 16 -78.04 47.14 28.63
N LEU A 17 -78.02 47.53 29.90
CA LEU A 17 -77.96 46.63 31.05
C LEU A 17 -79.31 46.59 31.79
N ARG A 18 -79.70 45.41 32.27
CA ARG A 18 -80.86 45.18 33.16
C ARG A 18 -80.37 44.68 34.53
N ALA A 19 -81.24 44.77 35.54
CA ALA A 19 -80.91 44.32 36.89
C ALA A 19 -80.51 42.83 36.89
N GLY A 20 -79.35 42.53 37.47
CA GLY A 20 -78.73 41.19 37.46
C GLY A 20 -77.72 40.94 36.33
N ASP A 21 -77.54 41.86 35.38
CA ASP A 21 -76.57 41.71 34.29
C ASP A 21 -75.15 42.18 34.72
N GLU A 22 -74.14 41.48 34.22
CA GLU A 22 -72.72 41.87 34.26
C GLU A 22 -72.18 41.97 32.82
N LEU A 23 -71.37 42.98 32.54
CA LEU A 23 -70.79 43.21 31.22
C LEU A 23 -69.30 43.53 31.30
N ASP A 24 -68.53 42.92 30.40
CA ASP A 24 -67.11 43.20 30.26
C ASP A 24 -66.82 44.60 29.73
N LEU A 25 -65.82 45.26 30.31
CA LEU A 25 -65.22 46.47 29.78
C LEU A 25 -64.37 46.12 28.56
N PRO A 26 -64.41 46.93 27.48
CA PRO A 26 -63.63 46.66 26.28
C PRO A 26 -62.13 46.74 26.58
N LYS A 27 -61.32 45.93 25.89
CA LYS A 27 -59.85 46.05 26.02
C LYS A 27 -59.37 47.34 25.36
N VAL A 28 -58.45 48.03 26.02
CA VAL A 28 -57.85 49.28 25.52
C VAL A 28 -56.46 49.00 24.99
N THR A 29 -56.23 49.36 23.73
CA THR A 29 -54.88 49.41 23.13
C THR A 29 -54.49 50.87 22.96
N VAL A 30 -53.27 51.23 23.40
CA VAL A 30 -52.73 52.60 23.36
C VAL A 30 -51.62 52.71 22.31
N ASP A 31 -51.46 53.90 21.73
CA ASP A 31 -50.40 54.18 20.74
C ASP A 31 -49.00 54.20 21.41
N ASP A 32 -47.94 53.95 20.64
CA ASP A 32 -46.55 53.92 21.13
C ASP A 32 -46.17 55.20 21.90
N GLY A 33 -45.56 55.02 23.07
CA GLY A 33 -45.20 56.12 23.97
C GLY A 33 -46.34 56.61 24.86
N TYR A 34 -47.46 55.86 24.96
CA TYR A 34 -48.53 56.11 25.92
C TYR A 34 -48.83 54.89 26.80
N GLU A 35 -49.38 55.11 27.99
CA GLU A 35 -49.83 54.07 28.94
C GLU A 35 -51.30 54.26 29.34
N PHE A 36 -52.03 53.15 29.47
CA PHE A 36 -53.41 53.10 29.98
C PHE A 36 -53.44 53.00 31.51
N LEU A 37 -54.07 53.98 32.16
CA LEU A 37 -54.03 54.15 33.62
C LEU A 37 -55.32 53.73 34.33
N GLY A 38 -56.44 53.62 33.62
CA GLY A 38 -57.73 53.23 34.20
C GLY A 38 -58.93 53.86 33.51
N TRP A 39 -60.08 53.83 34.18
CA TRP A 39 -61.35 54.31 33.65
C TRP A 39 -61.90 55.45 34.50
N LYS A 40 -62.45 56.48 33.85
CA LYS A 40 -63.27 57.52 34.47
C LYS A 40 -64.74 57.19 34.24
N VAL A 41 -65.52 57.14 35.31
CA VAL A 41 -66.96 56.83 35.26
C VAL A 41 -67.76 58.05 35.65
N SER A 42 -68.60 58.53 34.74
CA SER A 42 -69.34 59.79 34.86
C SER A 42 -70.85 59.55 34.74
N GLY A 43 -71.64 60.22 35.57
CA GLY A 43 -73.10 60.10 35.59
C GLY A 43 -73.72 61.05 36.60
N LYS A 44 -74.26 60.55 37.71
CA LYS A 44 -74.66 61.40 38.85
C LYS A 44 -73.46 62.04 39.54
N SER A 45 -72.35 61.33 39.61
CA SER A 45 -71.06 61.79 40.14
C SER A 45 -69.90 61.23 39.30
N ASP A 46 -68.72 61.84 39.41
CA ASP A 46 -67.52 61.32 38.74
C ASP A 46 -66.75 60.41 39.72
N THR A 47 -66.43 59.20 39.28
CA THR A 47 -65.58 58.24 40.00
C THR A 47 -64.56 57.63 39.05
N THR A 48 -63.62 56.84 39.55
CA THR A 48 -62.61 56.16 38.73
C THR A 48 -62.49 54.68 39.07
N TRP A 49 -62.23 53.87 38.04
CA TRP A 49 -61.85 52.47 38.18
C TRP A 49 -60.41 52.27 37.73
N LYS A 50 -59.71 51.32 38.37
CA LYS A 50 -58.34 50.97 38.01
C LYS A 50 -58.30 50.28 36.64
N ALA A 51 -57.16 50.36 35.93
CA ALA A 51 -56.95 49.69 34.65
C ALA A 51 -57.23 48.18 34.67
N SER A 52 -57.05 47.53 35.84
CA SER A 52 -57.30 46.10 36.01
C SER A 52 -58.78 45.71 36.10
N LYS A 53 -59.73 46.66 36.16
CA LYS A 53 -61.17 46.36 36.18
C LYS A 53 -61.59 45.84 34.80
N LYS A 54 -62.13 44.62 34.75
CA LYS A 54 -62.45 43.90 33.51
C LYS A 54 -63.93 43.91 33.15
N SER A 55 -64.81 44.11 34.12
CA SER A 55 -66.27 44.07 33.95
C SER A 55 -66.94 45.04 34.92
N PHE A 56 -68.19 45.39 34.63
CA PHE A 56 -69.05 46.18 35.50
C PHE A 56 -70.49 45.62 35.50
N THR A 57 -71.15 45.73 36.64
CA THR A 57 -72.50 45.22 36.88
C THR A 57 -73.57 46.29 36.68
N PHE A 58 -74.84 45.88 36.60
CA PHE A 58 -75.97 46.82 36.68
C PHE A 58 -75.90 47.66 37.96
N GLU A 59 -75.53 47.09 39.10
CA GLU A 59 -75.38 47.82 40.37
C GLU A 59 -74.25 48.87 40.29
N ASP A 60 -73.12 48.55 39.68
CA ASP A 60 -72.00 49.49 39.46
C ASP A 60 -72.44 50.70 38.61
N ALA A 61 -73.24 50.47 37.55
CA ALA A 61 -73.79 51.54 36.72
C ALA A 61 -74.93 52.29 37.43
N ASN A 62 -75.82 51.57 38.13
CA ASN A 62 -76.98 52.13 38.82
C ASN A 62 -76.55 53.06 39.98
N ALA A 63 -75.45 52.74 40.67
CA ALA A 63 -74.88 53.60 41.70
C ALA A 63 -74.56 55.01 41.20
N ASN A 64 -74.29 55.16 39.90
CA ASN A 64 -73.90 56.42 39.28
C ASN A 64 -74.89 56.90 38.20
N PHE A 65 -76.13 56.44 38.27
CA PHE A 65 -77.18 56.63 37.27
C PHE A 65 -77.77 58.05 37.26
N TYR A 66 -77.96 58.62 36.06
CA TYR A 66 -78.55 59.96 35.89
C TYR A 66 -79.64 60.00 34.78
N PRO A 67 -80.79 60.69 35.02
CA PRO A 67 -81.20 61.31 36.28
C PRO A 67 -81.67 60.26 37.31
N ALA A 68 -81.32 60.46 38.58
CA ALA A 68 -81.47 59.49 39.66
C ALA A 68 -82.93 59.08 40.02
N THR A 69 -83.93 59.72 39.42
CA THR A 69 -85.37 59.50 39.67
C THR A 69 -86.13 58.89 38.49
N ALA A 70 -85.43 58.44 37.44
CA ALA A 70 -86.03 57.84 36.25
C ALA A 70 -85.95 56.29 36.26
N THR A 71 -86.90 55.61 35.62
CA THR A 71 -86.88 54.14 35.41
C THR A 71 -85.86 53.70 34.36
N LYS A 72 -85.21 54.64 33.65
CA LYS A 72 -84.09 54.47 32.71
C LYS A 72 -83.18 55.71 32.78
N GLY A 73 -81.88 55.53 32.54
CA GLY A 73 -80.82 56.53 32.74
C GLY A 73 -79.50 56.00 32.18
N TYR A 74 -78.46 56.83 32.20
CA TYR A 74 -77.19 56.55 31.53
C TYR A 74 -75.99 56.82 32.43
N THR A 75 -74.90 56.08 32.20
CA THR A 75 -73.58 56.24 32.82
C THR A 75 -72.53 56.14 31.71
N SER A 76 -71.55 57.03 31.69
CA SER A 76 -70.43 57.03 30.75
C SER A 76 -69.17 56.48 31.41
N VAL A 77 -68.38 55.68 30.69
CA VAL A 77 -67.10 55.13 31.14
C VAL A 77 -66.05 55.46 30.08
N GLU A 78 -65.03 56.24 30.45
CA GLU A 78 -63.98 56.75 29.55
C GLU A 78 -62.60 56.24 29.99
N ALA A 79 -61.79 55.73 29.06
CA ALA A 79 -60.42 55.29 29.35
C ALA A 79 -59.46 56.48 29.55
N ILE A 80 -58.54 56.37 30.51
CA ILE A 80 -57.50 57.36 30.84
C ILE A 80 -56.15 56.89 30.29
N VAL A 81 -55.54 57.67 29.39
CA VAL A 81 -54.26 57.36 28.72
C VAL A 81 -53.28 58.55 28.84
N LYS A 82 -51.98 58.32 29.12
CA LYS A 82 -50.92 59.36 29.27
C LYS A 82 -49.61 59.02 28.54
N LYS A 83 -48.84 60.03 28.12
CA LYS A 83 -47.57 59.91 27.37
C LYS A 83 -46.34 59.66 28.29
N VAL A 84 -45.37 58.85 27.85
CA VAL A 84 -44.09 58.52 28.53
C VAL A 84 -42.90 59.08 27.73
N GLU A 85 -41.90 59.69 28.39
CA GLU A 85 -40.68 60.24 27.76
C GLU A 85 -39.52 59.21 27.76
N LYS A 86 -38.89 58.96 26.59
CA LYS A 86 -37.75 58.04 26.41
C LYS A 86 -36.41 58.75 26.61
N LYS A 87 -35.37 58.02 27.05
CA LYS A 87 -33.99 58.51 27.21
C LYS A 87 -33.06 57.88 26.17
N THR A 88 -32.20 58.67 25.55
CA THR A 88 -31.23 58.26 24.53
C THR A 88 -29.81 58.27 25.11
N ALA A 89 -29.00 57.27 24.79
CA ALA A 89 -27.58 57.19 25.13
C ALA A 89 -26.72 57.32 23.87
N HIS A 90 -25.68 58.15 23.96
CA HIS A 90 -24.69 58.39 22.90
C HIS A 90 -23.33 57.84 23.33
N ILE A 91 -22.86 56.77 22.67
CA ILE A 91 -21.57 56.11 22.97
C ILE A 91 -20.57 56.44 21.88
N THR A 92 -19.40 56.98 22.23
CA THR A 92 -18.36 57.38 21.28
C THR A 92 -17.05 56.64 21.52
N PHE A 93 -16.44 56.06 20.48
CA PHE A 93 -15.10 55.49 20.52
C PHE A 93 -14.10 56.43 19.83
N ASN A 94 -12.95 56.68 20.49
CA ASN A 94 -11.90 57.60 20.05
C ASN A 94 -10.53 56.92 19.99
N VAL A 95 -9.73 57.26 18.97
CA VAL A 95 -8.36 56.77 18.80
C VAL A 95 -7.42 57.95 18.57
N ASP A 96 -6.30 57.98 19.31
CA ASP A 96 -5.21 58.93 19.08
C ASP A 96 -4.52 58.60 17.75
N SER A 97 -4.67 59.49 16.77
CA SER A 97 -4.20 59.30 15.39
C SER A 97 -2.68 59.26 15.25
N GLU A 98 -1.91 59.65 16.27
CA GLU A 98 -0.45 59.47 16.28
C GLU A 98 -0.03 58.04 16.70
N LYS A 99 -0.91 57.35 17.44
CA LYS A 99 -0.65 56.04 18.07
C LYS A 99 -1.43 54.89 17.45
N GLY A 100 -2.58 55.15 16.82
CA GLY A 100 -3.35 54.12 16.13
C GLY A 100 -4.39 54.67 15.16
N LYS A 101 -5.16 53.77 14.56
CA LYS A 101 -6.28 54.08 13.66
C LYS A 101 -7.36 53.01 13.79
N PHE A 102 -8.61 53.36 13.47
CA PHE A 102 -9.66 52.36 13.30
C PHE A 102 -9.43 51.55 12.03
N THR A 103 -9.57 50.23 12.14
CA THR A 103 -9.56 49.30 10.99
C THR A 103 -10.97 48.93 10.57
N ASN A 104 -11.94 49.01 11.47
CA ASN A 104 -13.35 48.85 11.15
C ASN A 104 -14.23 49.67 12.09
N PRO A 105 -14.95 50.69 11.58
CA PRO A 105 -14.86 51.24 10.21
C PRO A 105 -13.47 51.82 9.92
N ALA A 106 -12.92 51.56 8.74
CA ALA A 106 -11.54 51.92 8.40
C ALA A 106 -11.34 53.44 8.36
N ASN A 107 -10.29 53.94 9.03
CA ASN A 107 -9.87 55.35 9.07
C ASN A 107 -10.94 56.34 9.56
N ALA A 108 -11.91 55.88 10.36
CA ALA A 108 -12.80 56.80 11.05
C ALA A 108 -12.03 57.69 12.02
N GLU A 109 -12.48 58.93 12.22
CA GLU A 109 -11.92 59.83 13.25
C GLU A 109 -12.42 59.42 14.64
N TYR A 110 -13.70 59.03 14.71
CA TYR A 110 -14.38 58.47 15.87
C TYR A 110 -15.54 57.58 15.40
N VAL A 111 -16.07 56.72 16.27
CA VAL A 111 -17.22 55.85 15.97
C VAL A 111 -18.30 56.05 17.02
N THR A 112 -19.53 56.38 16.61
CA THR A 112 -20.66 56.64 17.52
C THR A 112 -21.78 55.62 17.39
N PHE A 113 -22.47 55.38 18.51
CA PHE A 113 -23.67 54.56 18.61
C PHE A 113 -24.72 55.28 19.46
N ASP A 114 -25.93 55.41 18.92
CA ASP A 114 -27.06 56.08 19.56
C ASP A 114 -28.23 55.10 19.72
N ASP A 115 -28.75 54.92 20.93
CA ASP A 115 -29.92 54.07 21.18
C ASP A 115 -30.67 54.45 22.48
N ASP A 116 -31.83 53.86 22.71
CA ASP A 116 -32.57 53.97 23.97
C ASP A 116 -31.76 53.39 25.13
N GLU A 117 -31.73 54.08 26.28
CA GLU A 117 -31.00 53.66 27.49
C GLU A 117 -31.39 52.25 27.97
N TYR A 118 -32.61 51.81 27.66
CA TYR A 118 -33.13 50.50 28.04
C TYR A 118 -33.14 49.50 26.87
N SER A 119 -32.43 49.80 25.78
CA SER A 119 -32.29 48.89 24.65
C SER A 119 -31.48 47.65 25.03
N GLU A 120 -32.01 46.48 24.68
CA GLU A 120 -31.32 45.19 24.81
C GLU A 120 -30.39 44.89 23.61
N THR A 121 -30.25 45.84 22.67
CA THR A 121 -29.43 45.68 21.46
C THR A 121 -27.95 45.59 21.81
N GLN A 122 -27.25 44.61 21.24
CA GLN A 122 -25.78 44.52 21.31
C GLN A 122 -25.12 45.06 20.05
N TYR A 123 -24.01 45.77 20.25
CA TYR A 123 -23.18 46.38 19.22
C TYR A 123 -21.80 45.75 19.18
N ASN A 124 -21.16 45.72 18.01
CA ASN A 124 -19.77 45.28 17.89
C ASN A 124 -18.82 46.40 18.35
N VAL A 125 -17.80 46.04 19.12
CA VAL A 125 -16.72 46.95 19.49
C VAL A 125 -15.90 47.31 18.23
N PRO A 126 -15.65 48.59 17.94
CA PRO A 126 -14.81 49.01 16.81
C PRO A 126 -13.40 48.43 16.89
N LYS A 127 -12.82 48.09 15.73
CA LYS A 127 -11.47 47.52 15.68
C LYS A 127 -10.41 48.61 15.50
N VAL A 128 -9.31 48.47 16.23
CA VAL A 128 -8.19 49.43 16.26
C VAL A 128 -6.88 48.73 15.99
N GLU A 129 -6.01 49.38 15.24
CA GLU A 129 -4.63 48.97 14.99
C GLU A 129 -3.68 50.07 15.49
N GLY A 130 -2.57 49.67 16.11
CA GLY A 130 -1.52 50.60 16.51
C GLY A 130 -0.56 50.92 15.37
N ILE A 131 -0.05 52.15 15.33
CA ILE A 131 0.88 52.65 14.30
C ILE A 131 2.13 53.23 14.95
N ASN A 132 3.18 53.54 14.17
CA ASN A 132 4.40 54.20 14.67
C ASN A 132 5.09 53.47 15.84
N GLY A 133 5.03 52.14 15.85
CA GLY A 133 5.59 51.31 16.92
C GLY A 133 4.78 51.37 18.20
N TYR A 134 3.47 51.61 18.11
CA TYR A 134 2.54 51.43 19.24
C TYR A 134 1.67 50.20 19.01
N THR A 135 1.37 49.46 20.07
CA THR A 135 0.44 48.32 20.08
C THR A 135 -0.83 48.71 20.84
N PHE A 136 -1.99 48.44 20.28
CA PHE A 136 -3.29 48.65 20.95
C PHE A 136 -3.45 47.67 22.13
N THR A 137 -3.91 48.16 23.28
CA THR A 137 -3.95 47.39 24.54
C THR A 137 -5.34 47.32 25.18
N GLY A 138 -6.32 48.07 24.69
CA GLY A 138 -7.70 48.07 25.22
C GLY A 138 -8.35 49.45 25.19
N TRP A 139 -9.53 49.55 25.78
CA TRP A 139 -10.32 50.78 25.86
C TRP A 139 -10.44 51.29 27.29
N LYS A 140 -10.49 52.60 27.45
CA LYS A 140 -10.85 53.25 28.71
C LYS A 140 -12.20 53.93 28.57
N LEU A 141 -13.21 53.44 29.29
CA LEU A 141 -14.56 53.98 29.35
C LEU A 141 -14.62 55.16 30.34
N SER A 142 -15.27 56.24 29.92
CA SER A 142 -15.67 57.39 30.73
C SER A 142 -17.15 57.66 30.49
N GLY A 143 -18.01 57.50 31.50
CA GLY A 143 -19.46 57.57 31.35
C GLY A 143 -20.17 57.59 32.71
N ALA A 144 -21.23 56.79 32.88
CA ALA A 144 -21.90 56.62 34.17
C ALA A 144 -20.97 56.01 35.24
N THR A 145 -20.10 55.10 34.80
CA THR A 145 -18.99 54.53 35.59
C THR A 145 -17.74 54.47 34.74
N ASP A 146 -16.59 54.82 35.32
CA ASP A 146 -15.29 54.63 34.68
C ASP A 146 -14.92 53.13 34.67
N GLY A 147 -14.30 52.68 33.59
CA GLY A 147 -13.90 51.27 33.45
C GLY A 147 -12.87 51.05 32.35
N ASN A 148 -12.30 49.85 32.32
CA ASN A 148 -11.35 49.43 31.30
C ASN A 148 -11.90 48.19 30.57
N TRP A 149 -11.81 48.17 29.25
CA TRP A 149 -12.14 47.00 28.44
C TRP A 149 -10.87 46.47 27.78
N ASP A 150 -10.75 45.15 27.71
CA ASP A 150 -9.63 44.49 27.05
C ASP A 150 -9.65 44.70 25.53
N ALA A 151 -8.49 44.57 24.90
CA ALA A 151 -8.33 44.77 23.46
C ALA A 151 -9.14 43.78 22.60
N ASP A 152 -9.52 42.63 23.16
CA ASP A 152 -10.25 41.55 22.51
C ASP A 152 -11.76 41.59 22.73
N ALA A 153 -12.28 42.61 23.43
CA ALA A 153 -13.71 42.82 23.62
C ALA A 153 -14.44 42.84 22.27
N LYS A 154 -15.47 42.00 22.12
CA LYS A 154 -16.17 41.78 20.84
C LYS A 154 -17.45 42.59 20.70
N THR A 155 -18.29 42.60 21.74
CA THR A 155 -19.58 43.29 21.73
C THR A 155 -19.81 44.07 23.02
N PHE A 156 -20.72 45.05 22.98
CA PHE A 156 -21.16 45.83 24.13
C PHE A 156 -22.66 46.16 24.03
N GLY A 157 -23.33 46.33 25.18
CA GLY A 157 -24.69 46.85 25.29
C GLY A 157 -24.68 48.29 25.82
N ILE A 158 -25.75 49.05 25.59
CA ILE A 158 -25.80 50.49 25.89
C ILE A 158 -26.26 50.79 27.33
N THR A 159 -27.13 49.95 27.90
CA THR A 159 -27.71 50.18 29.22
C THR A 159 -26.68 50.39 30.31
N GLY A 160 -26.78 51.52 31.02
CA GLY A 160 -25.94 51.85 32.16
C GLY A 160 -24.55 52.38 31.80
N LEU A 161 -24.23 52.60 30.51
CA LEU A 161 -22.93 53.16 30.12
C LEU A 161 -22.91 54.69 30.16
N ALA A 162 -24.01 55.34 29.77
CA ALA A 162 -24.07 56.77 29.53
C ALA A 162 -24.36 57.59 30.80
N TYR A 163 -23.62 58.68 31.00
CA TYR A 163 -23.92 59.65 32.05
C TYR A 163 -25.00 60.63 31.59
N TYR A 164 -26.06 60.76 32.38
CA TYR A 164 -27.17 61.69 32.14
C TYR A 164 -27.06 62.92 33.02
N ALA A 165 -26.92 64.10 32.40
CA ALA A 165 -27.04 65.34 33.13
C ALA A 165 -28.44 65.49 33.74
N LYS A 166 -28.52 66.11 34.93
CA LYS A 166 -29.80 66.30 35.64
C LYS A 166 -30.80 67.05 34.76
N GLY A 167 -31.93 66.40 34.45
CA GLY A 167 -33.00 66.95 33.61
C GLY A 167 -32.80 66.74 32.10
N SER A 168 -31.75 66.04 31.68
CA SER A 168 -31.53 65.64 30.29
C SER A 168 -32.13 64.25 30.02
N ASN A 169 -32.68 64.10 28.81
CA ASN A 169 -33.04 62.79 28.27
C ASN A 169 -31.92 62.19 27.40
N ASP A 170 -30.85 62.95 27.11
CA ASP A 170 -29.67 62.48 26.40
C ASP A 170 -28.49 62.29 27.36
N GLY A 171 -27.86 61.12 27.28
CA GLY A 171 -26.68 60.73 28.05
C GLY A 171 -25.49 60.44 27.15
N TYR A 172 -24.27 60.55 27.69
CA TYR A 172 -23.03 60.40 26.92
C TYR A 172 -22.02 59.47 27.60
N ALA A 173 -21.31 58.66 26.82
CA ALA A 173 -20.12 57.91 27.24
C ALA A 173 -19.05 57.90 26.14
N THR A 174 -17.78 57.86 26.56
CA THR A 174 -16.63 57.85 25.65
C THR A 174 -15.70 56.68 25.98
N LEU A 175 -15.19 56.00 24.95
CA LEU A 175 -14.16 54.98 25.04
C LEU A 175 -12.90 55.43 24.32
N GLU A 176 -11.80 55.59 25.05
CA GLU A 176 -10.51 56.01 24.50
C GLU A 176 -9.55 54.82 24.34
N ALA A 177 -9.02 54.61 23.13
CA ALA A 177 -8.07 53.56 22.84
C ALA A 177 -6.73 53.75 23.57
N GLN A 178 -6.23 52.71 24.21
CA GLN A 178 -4.98 52.70 24.97
C GLN A 178 -3.87 51.98 24.20
N PHE A 179 -2.65 52.51 24.25
CA PHE A 179 -1.51 51.99 23.48
C PHE A 179 -0.23 51.85 24.30
N LYS A 180 0.61 50.86 23.94
CA LYS A 180 1.96 50.64 24.47
C LYS A 180 3.01 50.86 23.39
N LYS A 181 4.08 51.61 23.69
CA LYS A 181 5.17 51.89 22.74
C LYS A 181 6.19 50.76 22.71
N GLU A 182 6.53 50.29 21.52
CA GLU A 182 7.55 49.29 21.25
C GLU A 182 8.95 49.94 21.17
N ALA A 183 9.96 49.23 21.66
CA ALA A 183 11.34 49.71 21.67
C ALA A 183 11.94 49.70 20.25
N LYS A 184 12.66 50.76 19.86
CA LYS A 184 13.33 50.83 18.55
C LYS A 184 14.41 49.76 18.47
N LYS A 185 14.32 48.91 17.45
CA LYS A 185 15.35 47.93 17.12
C LYS A 185 16.24 48.45 15.98
N ALA A 186 17.53 48.16 16.04
CA ALA A 186 18.48 48.44 14.98
C ALA A 186 19.50 47.30 14.88
N ASP A 187 20.21 47.27 13.76
CA ASP A 187 21.23 46.27 13.50
C ASP A 187 22.58 46.69 14.08
N ALA A 188 23.23 45.77 14.79
CA ALA A 188 24.67 45.81 15.01
C ALA A 188 25.33 45.01 13.88
N VAL A 189 26.37 45.56 13.24
CA VAL A 189 27.09 44.88 12.15
C VAL A 189 28.58 44.75 12.47
N LEU A 190 29.12 43.53 12.44
CA LEU A 190 30.54 43.25 12.55
C LEU A 190 31.09 42.84 11.18
N TYR A 191 32.12 43.54 10.70
CA TYR A 191 32.89 43.16 9.51
C TYR A 191 34.21 42.52 9.96
N VAL A 192 34.35 41.22 9.69
CA VAL A 192 35.53 40.42 10.02
C VAL A 192 36.40 40.28 8.77
N HIS A 193 37.64 40.73 8.85
CA HIS A 193 38.65 40.59 7.79
C HIS A 193 39.69 39.57 8.24
N TYR A 194 39.73 38.39 7.61
CA TYR A 194 40.73 37.37 7.93
C TYR A 194 42.07 37.72 7.29
N VAL A 195 43.11 37.70 8.12
CA VAL A 195 44.49 38.00 7.74
C VAL A 195 45.39 36.83 8.13
N ASP A 196 46.49 36.62 7.42
CA ASP A 196 47.48 35.61 7.77
C ASP A 196 48.23 35.94 9.08
N GLU A 197 49.13 35.05 9.50
CA GLU A 197 49.96 35.23 10.71
C GLU A 197 50.79 36.53 10.72
N ASN A 198 51.01 37.15 9.55
CA ASN A 198 51.77 38.38 9.34
C ASN A 198 50.88 39.61 9.13
N ASN A 199 49.57 39.52 9.40
CA ASN A 199 48.56 40.56 9.15
C ASN A 199 48.39 40.94 7.66
N VAL A 200 48.69 40.04 6.73
CA VAL A 200 48.40 40.22 5.31
C VAL A 200 46.98 39.72 5.03
N PRO A 201 46.10 40.51 4.38
CA PRO A 201 44.77 40.04 3.99
C PRO A 201 44.84 38.78 3.14
N LEU A 202 44.02 37.79 3.46
CA LEU A 202 43.84 36.62 2.61
C LEU A 202 43.12 37.03 1.31
N ASP A 203 43.49 36.42 0.19
CA ASP A 203 42.97 36.80 -1.13
C ASP A 203 41.61 36.14 -1.41
N GLY A 204 40.61 36.95 -1.76
CA GLY A 204 39.24 36.52 -2.06
C GLY A 204 38.17 37.06 -1.11
N SER A 205 36.97 37.31 -1.65
CA SER A 205 35.86 37.94 -0.91
C SER A 205 35.32 37.10 0.24
N GLN A 206 35.54 35.78 0.23
CA GLN A 206 35.13 34.87 1.31
C GLN A 206 35.85 35.13 2.64
N TYR A 207 36.99 35.84 2.61
CA TYR A 207 37.76 36.20 3.80
C TYR A 207 37.35 37.54 4.43
N ILE A 208 36.27 38.15 3.91
CA ILE A 208 35.62 39.32 4.48
C ILE A 208 34.18 38.94 4.82
N VAL A 209 33.87 38.76 6.10
CA VAL A 209 32.56 38.28 6.56
C VAL A 209 31.83 39.40 7.30
N SER A 210 30.59 39.69 6.89
CA SER A 210 29.68 40.56 7.64
C SER A 210 28.73 39.73 8.50
N LEU A 211 28.72 39.99 9.82
CA LEU A 211 27.79 39.40 10.77
C LEU A 211 26.85 40.49 11.27
N THR A 212 25.54 40.24 11.20
CA THR A 212 24.52 41.21 11.63
C THR A 212 23.63 40.61 12.70
N LYS A 213 23.36 41.37 13.77
CA LYS A 213 22.36 41.03 14.79
C LYS A 213 21.42 42.21 14.97
N ASN A 214 20.12 41.94 15.03
CA ASN A 214 19.10 42.95 15.33
C ASN A 214 18.76 42.95 16.82
N GLY A 215 18.60 44.12 17.42
CA GLY A 215 18.32 44.25 18.85
C GLY A 215 18.01 45.68 19.25
N THR A 216 17.76 45.90 20.53
CA THR A 216 17.30 47.19 21.03
C THR A 216 18.41 48.23 20.98
N VAL A 217 18.13 49.39 20.39
CA VAL A 217 19.09 50.51 20.35
C VAL A 217 19.48 50.90 21.77
N GLY A 218 20.79 50.88 22.07
CA GLY A 218 21.36 51.13 23.41
C GLY A 218 21.94 49.89 24.10
N GLU A 219 21.64 48.69 23.60
CA GLU A 219 22.28 47.43 24.01
C GLU A 219 23.44 47.06 23.06
N LYS A 220 24.22 46.04 23.43
CA LYS A 220 25.31 45.51 22.61
C LYS A 220 25.02 44.09 22.15
N ALA A 221 25.41 43.79 20.93
CA ALA A 221 25.47 42.45 20.36
C ALA A 221 26.89 41.88 20.52
N THR A 222 27.00 40.68 21.06
CA THR A 222 28.25 39.90 21.05
C THR A 222 28.28 38.98 19.84
N PHE A 223 29.32 39.08 19.02
CA PHE A 223 29.53 38.27 17.83
C PHE A 223 30.66 37.28 18.08
N ALA A 224 30.33 35.99 17.99
CA ALA A 224 31.34 34.94 18.00
C ALA A 224 32.00 34.87 16.62
N VAL A 225 33.32 35.03 16.59
CA VAL A 225 34.15 34.90 15.39
C VAL A 225 34.62 33.46 15.29
N LYS A 226 34.48 32.85 14.11
CA LYS A 226 34.94 31.49 13.81
C LYS A 226 35.97 31.54 12.71
N ALA A 227 36.95 30.63 12.72
CA ALA A 227 37.87 30.55 11.59
C ALA A 227 37.12 30.15 10.30
N PRO A 228 37.54 30.66 9.13
CA PRO A 228 37.07 30.17 7.84
C PRO A 228 37.54 28.73 7.59
N GLU A 229 36.84 27.99 6.73
CA GLU A 229 37.17 26.59 6.41
C GLU A 229 38.62 26.46 5.90
N GLY A 230 39.35 25.46 6.40
CA GLY A 230 40.77 25.25 6.10
C GLY A 230 41.75 26.10 6.93
N TYR A 231 41.25 26.87 7.90
CA TYR A 231 42.07 27.73 8.77
C TYR A 231 41.68 27.62 10.25
N GLU A 232 42.64 27.86 11.15
CA GLU A 232 42.46 27.96 12.60
C GLU A 232 42.70 29.39 13.06
N LEU A 233 41.95 29.85 14.08
CA LEU A 233 42.14 31.18 14.66
C LEU A 233 43.50 31.24 15.37
N VAL A 234 44.23 32.31 15.14
CA VAL A 234 45.50 32.59 15.82
C VAL A 234 45.29 33.76 16.78
N GLY A 235 45.12 33.44 18.07
CA GLY A 235 44.94 34.41 19.16
C GLY A 235 43.53 34.47 19.74
N ASP A 236 43.31 35.35 20.72
CA ASP A 236 42.14 35.32 21.62
C ASP A 236 40.90 36.08 21.11
N VAL A 237 40.80 36.39 19.80
CA VAL A 237 39.64 37.12 19.26
C VAL A 237 38.51 36.14 18.94
N THR A 238 37.83 35.65 19.98
CA THR A 238 36.67 34.76 19.85
C THR A 238 35.34 35.51 19.87
N ASP A 239 35.27 36.63 20.59
CA ASP A 239 34.02 37.39 20.78
C ASP A 239 34.24 38.89 20.60
N VAL A 240 33.39 39.54 19.80
CA VAL A 240 33.45 40.98 19.55
C VAL A 240 32.12 41.63 19.86
N GLU A 241 32.13 42.63 20.73
CA GLU A 241 30.95 43.45 21.03
C GLU A 241 30.79 44.60 20.03
N VAL A 242 29.55 44.80 19.56
CA VAL A 242 29.11 45.94 18.71
C VAL A 242 27.77 46.44 19.21
N ALA A 243 27.58 47.75 19.34
CA ALA A 243 26.31 48.34 19.75
C ALA A 243 25.23 48.22 18.65
N TYR A 244 23.96 48.00 19.04
CA TYR A 244 22.84 47.99 18.08
C TYR A 244 22.61 49.39 17.50
N GLY A 245 22.78 49.52 16.18
CA GLY A 245 22.81 50.78 15.43
C GLY A 245 24.19 51.18 14.90
N GLU A 246 25.24 50.40 15.19
CA GLU A 246 26.62 50.68 14.76
C GLU A 246 27.24 49.53 13.95
N GLY A 247 28.27 49.87 13.16
CA GLY A 247 29.11 48.94 12.42
C GLY A 247 30.55 48.96 12.95
N LYS A 248 31.21 47.80 13.02
CA LYS A 248 32.61 47.66 13.50
C LYS A 248 33.43 46.76 12.59
N ASP A 249 34.65 47.17 12.26
CA ASP A 249 35.62 46.35 11.52
C ASP A 249 36.64 45.71 12.48
N VAL A 250 36.98 44.44 12.24
CA VAL A 250 38.01 43.71 12.99
C VAL A 250 38.87 42.85 12.05
N ASN A 251 40.18 42.87 12.28
CA ASN A 251 41.10 41.95 11.61
C ASN A 251 41.34 40.73 12.51
N VAL A 252 41.17 39.54 11.94
CA VAL A 252 41.29 38.27 12.66
C VAL A 252 42.40 37.44 12.04
N ARG A 253 43.41 37.13 12.84
CA ARG A 253 44.55 36.34 12.38
C ARG A 253 44.18 34.88 12.30
N VAL A 254 44.56 34.24 11.20
CA VAL A 254 44.30 32.83 10.96
C VAL A 254 45.55 32.15 10.40
N LYS A 255 45.64 30.85 10.67
CA LYS A 255 46.70 29.97 10.15
C LYS A 255 46.04 28.83 9.40
N ALA A 256 46.58 28.47 8.24
CA ALA A 256 46.04 27.36 7.47
C ALA A 256 46.13 26.07 8.31
N ILE A 257 44.99 25.42 8.51
CA ILE A 257 44.94 24.07 9.08
C ILE A 257 45.50 23.15 8.01
N LYS A 258 46.52 22.37 8.36
CA LYS A 258 46.84 21.18 7.58
C LYS A 258 45.74 20.17 7.87
N GLU A 259 44.67 20.21 7.08
CA GLU A 259 43.51 19.34 7.22
C GLU A 259 43.86 17.98 6.61
N GLU A 260 43.94 16.95 7.44
CA GLU A 260 43.81 15.55 7.01
C GLU A 260 42.30 15.25 7.06
N LYS A 261 41.57 15.75 6.05
CA LYS A 261 40.15 15.42 5.85
C LYS A 261 40.13 13.97 5.41
N GLU A 262 39.59 13.05 6.21
CA GLU A 262 39.42 11.68 5.73
C GLU A 262 38.54 11.73 4.48
N ALA A 263 39.08 11.29 3.36
CA ALA A 263 38.38 11.33 2.10
C ALA A 263 37.14 10.43 2.12
N ARG A 264 36.06 10.93 1.50
CA ARG A 264 34.80 10.21 1.33
C ARG A 264 34.99 9.00 0.45
N ASP A 265 34.17 7.97 0.62
CA ASP A 265 34.24 6.78 -0.22
C ASP A 265 33.48 6.99 -1.53
N VAL A 266 34.04 6.48 -2.61
CA VAL A 266 33.42 6.41 -3.93
C VAL A 266 33.32 4.94 -4.33
N ILE A 267 32.09 4.49 -4.62
CA ILE A 267 31.79 3.14 -5.07
C ILE A 267 31.66 3.15 -6.60
N VAL A 268 32.49 2.35 -7.27
CA VAL A 268 32.48 2.18 -8.73
C VAL A 268 32.04 0.77 -9.08
N ASN A 269 30.90 0.63 -9.74
CA ASN A 269 30.32 -0.66 -10.13
C ASN A 269 30.42 -0.87 -11.63
N PHE A 270 31.20 -1.87 -12.05
CA PHE A 270 31.23 -2.34 -13.42
C PHE A 270 30.19 -3.44 -13.64
N ASN A 271 29.36 -3.29 -14.67
CA ASN A 271 28.30 -4.22 -15.03
C ASN A 271 28.50 -4.75 -16.44
N VAL A 272 28.20 -6.03 -16.66
CA VAL A 272 28.18 -6.66 -17.99
C VAL A 272 26.86 -7.41 -18.15
N ALA A 273 26.17 -7.18 -19.27
CA ALA A 273 24.99 -7.94 -19.66
C ALA A 273 25.39 -9.40 -19.93
N PRO A 274 24.90 -10.38 -19.13
CA PRO A 274 25.36 -11.77 -19.23
C PRO A 274 24.99 -12.43 -20.56
N GLU A 275 24.00 -11.92 -21.28
CA GLU A 275 23.64 -12.37 -22.63
C GLU A 275 24.61 -11.91 -23.72
N GLU A 276 25.31 -10.79 -23.54
CA GLU A 276 26.21 -10.18 -24.55
C GLU A 276 27.70 -10.42 -24.25
N GLY A 277 28.05 -10.62 -22.98
CA GLY A 277 29.43 -10.83 -22.55
C GLY A 277 29.58 -11.33 -21.12
N GLN A 278 30.82 -11.42 -20.65
CA GLN A 278 31.18 -11.77 -19.27
C GLN A 278 32.52 -11.14 -18.88
N PHE A 279 32.76 -10.92 -17.59
CA PHE A 279 34.08 -10.53 -17.11
C PHE A 279 35.08 -11.70 -17.23
N LYS A 280 36.29 -11.41 -17.72
CA LYS A 280 37.41 -12.35 -17.72
C LYS A 280 38.09 -12.42 -16.36
N ASP A 281 38.17 -11.29 -15.67
CA ASP A 281 38.75 -11.20 -14.33
C ASP A 281 38.00 -10.13 -13.51
N PRO A 282 37.36 -10.49 -12.38
CA PRO A 282 37.15 -11.86 -11.89
C PRO A 282 36.17 -12.67 -12.75
N ALA A 283 36.56 -13.88 -13.14
CA ALA A 283 35.76 -14.77 -13.98
C ALA A 283 34.42 -15.14 -13.30
N GLY A 284 33.32 -15.03 -14.04
CA GLY A 284 31.97 -15.40 -13.56
C GLY A 284 31.30 -14.37 -12.64
N ALA A 285 31.93 -13.22 -12.37
CA ALA A 285 31.27 -12.12 -11.68
C ALA A 285 30.17 -11.50 -12.57
N LYS A 286 29.08 -11.05 -11.95
CA LYS A 286 28.04 -10.25 -12.63
C LYS A 286 28.31 -8.75 -12.51
N VAL A 287 28.96 -8.35 -11.42
CA VAL A 287 29.33 -6.98 -11.09
C VAL A 287 30.73 -6.99 -10.49
N VAL A 288 31.57 -6.03 -10.86
CA VAL A 288 32.89 -5.80 -10.24
C VAL A 288 32.86 -4.44 -9.56
N THR A 289 33.10 -4.42 -8.24
CA THR A 289 32.99 -3.20 -7.42
C THR A 289 34.35 -2.77 -6.90
N TYR A 290 34.64 -1.48 -7.02
CA TYR A 290 35.78 -0.82 -6.37
C TYR A 290 35.27 0.19 -5.33
N THR A 291 35.93 0.24 -4.17
CA THR A 291 35.75 1.29 -3.16
C THR A 291 37.02 2.11 -3.10
N ILE A 292 36.94 3.38 -3.49
CA ILE A 292 38.09 4.27 -3.68
C ILE A 292 37.84 5.56 -2.90
N LYS A 293 38.86 6.10 -2.26
CA LYS A 293 38.78 7.41 -1.59
C LYS A 293 38.66 8.54 -2.60
N GLU A 294 37.74 9.48 -2.42
CA GLU A 294 37.40 10.57 -3.36
C GLU A 294 38.62 11.41 -3.79
N ASP A 295 39.59 11.58 -2.89
CA ASP A 295 40.83 12.31 -3.10
C ASP A 295 41.93 11.49 -3.80
N SER A 296 41.68 10.21 -4.07
CA SER A 296 42.64 9.33 -4.74
C SER A 296 42.90 9.82 -6.16
N ALA A 297 44.17 10.12 -6.42
CA ALA A 297 44.70 10.37 -7.76
C ALA A 297 45.21 9.08 -8.44
N ASP A 298 44.98 7.92 -7.81
CA ASP A 298 45.46 6.64 -8.33
C ASP A 298 44.66 6.20 -9.56
N GLN A 299 45.32 5.43 -10.41
CA GLN A 299 44.69 4.77 -11.54
C GLN A 299 44.43 3.31 -11.22
N PHE A 300 43.20 2.88 -11.41
CA PHE A 300 42.73 1.52 -11.15
C PHE A 300 42.55 0.78 -12.46
N LEU A 301 42.74 -0.54 -12.47
CA LEU A 301 42.56 -1.34 -13.68
C LEU A 301 41.09 -1.44 -14.05
N VAL A 302 40.78 -1.17 -15.31
CA VAL A 302 39.45 -1.45 -15.87
C VAL A 302 39.31 -2.98 -15.97
N PRO A 303 38.23 -3.58 -15.42
CA PRO A 303 37.97 -5.00 -15.57
C PRO A 303 37.94 -5.42 -17.03
N THR A 304 38.42 -6.62 -17.33
CA THR A 304 38.46 -7.13 -18.70
C THR A 304 37.17 -7.87 -19.03
N VAL A 305 36.63 -7.63 -20.23
CA VAL A 305 35.38 -8.20 -20.69
C VAL A 305 35.63 -9.08 -21.92
N GLU A 306 34.95 -10.22 -21.95
CA GLU A 306 34.82 -11.09 -23.11
C GLU A 306 33.43 -10.91 -23.70
N ALA A 307 33.34 -10.57 -24.98
CA ALA A 307 32.08 -10.64 -25.70
C ALA A 307 31.72 -12.10 -26.01
N LYS A 308 30.44 -12.43 -25.90
CA LYS A 308 29.90 -13.72 -26.35
C LYS A 308 29.79 -13.76 -27.88
N GLU A 309 29.66 -14.96 -28.42
CA GLU A 309 29.57 -15.19 -29.87
C GLU A 309 28.49 -14.31 -30.52
N GLY A 310 28.84 -13.63 -31.61
CA GLY A 310 27.95 -12.69 -32.32
C GLY A 310 28.00 -11.25 -31.81
N TYR A 311 28.75 -10.96 -30.76
CA TYR A 311 28.90 -9.61 -30.19
C TYR A 311 30.37 -9.15 -30.20
N GLU A 312 30.57 -7.85 -30.35
CA GLU A 312 31.85 -7.17 -30.24
C GLU A 312 31.74 -6.11 -29.14
N PHE A 313 32.63 -6.17 -28.15
CA PHE A 313 32.69 -5.20 -27.06
C PHE A 313 33.17 -3.84 -27.58
N THR A 314 32.38 -2.78 -27.38
CA THR A 314 32.62 -1.45 -27.96
C THR A 314 33.15 -0.42 -26.97
N GLY A 315 33.01 -0.68 -25.67
CA GLY A 315 33.50 0.20 -24.61
C GLY A 315 32.59 0.20 -23.39
N TRP A 316 32.70 1.24 -22.58
CA TRP A 316 31.98 1.39 -21.34
C TRP A 316 31.18 2.69 -21.32
N LEU A 317 29.90 2.59 -20.97
CA LEU A 317 29.08 3.74 -20.62
C LEU A 317 29.26 4.04 -19.13
N VAL A 318 29.66 5.26 -18.80
CA VAL A 318 30.00 5.69 -17.43
C VAL A 318 28.92 6.65 -16.96
N ASN A 319 28.24 6.31 -15.88
CA ASN A 319 27.17 7.09 -15.28
C ASN A 319 27.59 7.51 -13.87
N GLY A 320 27.91 8.78 -13.71
CA GLY A 320 28.23 9.37 -12.41
C GLY A 320 27.60 10.75 -12.30
N LYS A 321 28.40 11.77 -11.98
CA LYS A 321 27.97 13.17 -11.98
C LYS A 321 27.49 13.61 -13.36
N GLU A 322 28.16 13.14 -14.41
CA GLU A 322 27.80 13.32 -15.81
C GLU A 322 27.92 11.97 -16.54
N GLU A 323 27.19 11.81 -17.63
CA GLU A 323 27.35 10.65 -18.51
C GLU A 323 28.62 10.79 -19.36
N GLY A 324 29.41 9.73 -19.41
CA GLY A 324 30.65 9.67 -20.19
C GLY A 324 30.81 8.32 -20.88
N PHE A 325 31.82 8.21 -21.75
CA PHE A 325 32.12 6.97 -22.47
C PHE A 325 33.62 6.67 -22.39
N TRP A 326 33.98 5.45 -22.01
CA TRP A 326 35.34 4.94 -22.11
C TRP A 326 35.45 3.95 -23.26
N SER A 327 36.52 4.04 -24.03
CA SER A 327 36.76 3.14 -25.15
C SER A 327 37.03 1.69 -24.69
N ALA A 328 36.81 0.71 -25.57
CA ALA A 328 37.04 -0.72 -25.30
C ALA A 328 38.50 -1.05 -24.94
N ASP A 329 39.46 -0.21 -25.35
CA ASP A 329 40.88 -0.34 -25.07
C ASP A 329 41.31 0.36 -23.76
N ALA A 330 40.38 0.95 -23.00
CA ALA A 330 40.67 1.56 -21.71
C ALA A 330 41.23 0.53 -20.74
N LYS A 331 42.46 0.75 -20.28
CA LYS A 331 43.17 -0.15 -19.34
C LYS A 331 43.06 0.31 -17.90
N THR A 332 42.93 1.60 -17.70
CA THR A 332 42.86 2.22 -16.38
C THR A 332 41.78 3.28 -16.31
N PHE A 333 41.27 3.52 -15.11
CA PHE A 333 40.33 4.59 -14.81
C PHE A 333 40.73 5.32 -13.53
N GLY A 334 40.35 6.58 -13.43
CA GLY A 334 40.39 7.39 -12.21
C GLY A 334 39.00 7.91 -11.89
N ILE A 335 38.76 8.34 -10.65
CA ILE A 335 37.43 8.75 -10.18
C ILE A 335 37.25 10.27 -10.02
N THR A 336 38.33 11.04 -10.17
CA THR A 336 38.34 12.49 -9.91
C THR A 336 37.29 13.22 -10.74
N GLY A 337 36.33 13.85 -10.08
CA GLY A 337 35.26 14.62 -10.71
C GLY A 337 34.15 13.80 -11.39
N LEU A 338 34.19 12.47 -11.30
CA LEU A 338 33.20 11.59 -11.94
C LEU A 338 32.07 11.15 -11.00
N ALA A 339 32.30 11.07 -9.69
CA ALA A 339 31.32 10.53 -8.76
C ALA A 339 30.12 11.46 -8.53
N HIS A 340 28.91 10.89 -8.53
CA HIS A 340 27.71 11.58 -8.06
C HIS A 340 27.52 11.32 -6.56
N PHE A 341 27.38 12.37 -5.77
CA PHE A 341 27.07 12.30 -4.35
C PHE A 341 25.61 12.69 -4.13
N PRO A 342 24.73 11.76 -3.73
CA PRO A 342 23.38 12.09 -3.30
C PRO A 342 23.40 13.10 -2.14
N GLU A 343 22.38 13.97 -2.08
CA GLU A 343 22.29 15.01 -1.04
C GLU A 343 22.31 14.38 0.36
N GLY A 344 23.27 14.79 1.19
CA GLY A 344 23.48 14.25 2.55
C GLY A 344 24.24 12.92 2.65
N SER A 345 24.77 12.38 1.54
CA SER A 345 25.56 11.13 1.52
C SER A 345 27.06 11.38 1.63
N ASP A 346 27.73 10.61 2.50
CA ASP A 346 29.21 10.53 2.57
C ASP A 346 29.81 9.52 1.58
N THR A 347 28.99 8.99 0.67
CA THR A 347 29.39 8.03 -0.37
C THR A 347 28.96 8.51 -1.75
N GLY A 348 29.90 8.53 -2.69
CA GLY A 348 29.68 8.81 -4.10
C GLY A 348 29.52 7.55 -4.93
N TYR A 349 28.78 7.61 -6.03
CA TYR A 349 28.52 6.45 -6.89
C TYR A 349 28.90 6.72 -8.35
N ILE A 350 29.50 5.70 -8.98
CA ILE A 350 29.76 5.63 -10.43
C ILE A 350 29.31 4.24 -10.91
N VAL A 351 28.48 4.20 -11.94
CA VAL A 351 28.02 2.96 -12.58
C VAL A 351 28.60 2.89 -13.98
N VAL A 352 29.34 1.83 -14.27
CA VAL A 352 30.05 1.63 -15.53
C VAL A 352 29.50 0.38 -16.22
N THR A 353 28.82 0.55 -17.34
CA THR A 353 28.12 -0.56 -18.03
C THR A 353 28.81 -0.90 -19.34
N ALA A 354 29.20 -2.15 -19.52
CA ALA A 354 29.80 -2.64 -20.77
C ALA A 354 28.81 -2.46 -21.93
N GLN A 355 29.32 -2.00 -23.07
CA GLN A 355 28.55 -1.80 -24.29
C GLN A 355 29.04 -2.77 -25.36
N PHE A 356 28.11 -3.34 -26.11
CA PHE A 356 28.39 -4.28 -27.19
C PHE A 356 27.68 -3.81 -28.46
N LYS A 357 28.26 -4.16 -29.61
CA LYS A 357 27.58 -4.13 -30.92
C LYS A 357 27.52 -5.56 -31.45
N LYS A 358 26.48 -5.89 -32.19
CA LYS A 358 26.42 -7.16 -32.92
C LYS A 358 27.54 -7.16 -33.97
N ALA A 359 28.40 -8.17 -33.97
CA ALA A 359 29.56 -8.23 -34.87
C ALA A 359 29.09 -8.28 -36.32
N GLU A 360 29.61 -7.39 -37.17
CA GLU A 360 29.27 -7.36 -38.59
C GLU A 360 30.04 -8.49 -39.30
N VAL A 361 29.33 -9.58 -39.61
CA VAL A 361 29.91 -10.72 -40.31
C VAL A 361 30.23 -10.29 -41.74
N ALA A 362 31.46 -10.52 -42.20
CA ALA A 362 31.76 -10.42 -43.63
C ALA A 362 30.76 -11.33 -44.37
N LYS A 363 29.86 -10.73 -45.17
CA LYS A 363 28.81 -11.49 -45.85
C LYS A 363 29.44 -12.57 -46.72
N ARG A 364 29.18 -13.82 -46.38
CA ARG A 364 29.54 -14.98 -47.19
C ARG A 364 28.52 -15.12 -48.31
N SER A 365 29.00 -15.19 -49.54
CA SER A 365 28.14 -15.40 -50.70
C SER A 365 28.22 -16.85 -51.18
N VAL A 366 27.15 -17.32 -51.82
CA VAL A 366 27.01 -18.68 -52.34
C VAL A 366 26.82 -18.60 -53.85
N THR A 367 27.54 -19.47 -54.55
CA THR A 367 27.38 -19.72 -55.98
C THR A 367 26.85 -21.13 -56.20
N ILE A 368 25.72 -21.26 -56.91
CA ILE A 368 25.08 -22.53 -57.21
C ILE A 368 25.17 -22.81 -58.70
N ASN A 369 25.71 -23.95 -59.09
CA ASN A 369 25.81 -24.41 -60.47
C ASN A 369 24.88 -25.61 -60.68
N VAL A 370 23.94 -25.50 -61.62
CA VAL A 370 23.06 -26.60 -62.02
C VAL A 370 23.52 -27.12 -63.39
N ALA A 371 23.96 -28.36 -63.46
CA ALA A 371 24.43 -29.01 -64.68
C ALA A 371 23.56 -30.22 -65.01
N ILE A 372 23.51 -30.62 -66.28
CA ILE A 372 22.75 -31.79 -66.76
C ILE A 372 23.62 -32.61 -67.69
N ASP A 373 23.53 -33.94 -67.58
CA ASP A 373 24.13 -34.87 -68.53
C ASP A 373 23.31 -34.87 -69.84
N PRO A 374 23.85 -34.34 -70.96
CA PRO A 374 23.10 -34.16 -72.20
C PRO A 374 22.75 -35.48 -72.90
N GLU A 375 23.38 -36.59 -72.52
CA GLU A 375 23.03 -37.92 -73.03
C GLU A 375 21.72 -38.43 -72.39
N LYS A 376 21.43 -37.99 -71.15
CA LYS A 376 20.28 -38.49 -70.36
C LYS A 376 19.09 -37.52 -70.33
N GLY A 377 19.32 -36.22 -70.50
CA GLY A 377 18.23 -35.23 -70.60
C GLY A 377 18.67 -33.85 -71.05
N GLU A 378 17.72 -32.92 -71.12
CA GLU A 378 17.92 -31.51 -71.49
C GLU A 378 17.06 -30.58 -70.61
N PHE A 379 17.51 -29.34 -70.37
CA PHE A 379 16.70 -28.33 -69.70
C PHE A 379 15.59 -27.81 -70.64
N VAL A 380 14.36 -27.71 -70.15
CA VAL A 380 13.21 -27.25 -70.94
C VAL A 380 13.32 -25.75 -71.21
N GLY A 381 13.06 -25.34 -72.46
CA GLY A 381 13.02 -23.93 -72.85
C GLY A 381 14.39 -23.28 -73.11
N ARG A 382 15.47 -24.07 -73.23
CA ARG A 382 16.81 -23.62 -73.60
C ARG A 382 17.30 -24.29 -74.89
N ASP A 383 17.91 -23.49 -75.78
CA ASP A 383 18.46 -23.96 -77.05
C ASP A 383 19.92 -24.49 -76.92
N ASP A 384 20.57 -24.25 -75.77
CA ASP A 384 21.97 -24.57 -75.51
C ASP A 384 22.14 -25.88 -74.70
N LYS A 385 22.34 -26.97 -75.43
CA LYS A 385 22.46 -28.35 -74.90
C LYS A 385 23.63 -28.60 -73.92
N TYR A 386 24.50 -27.61 -73.66
CA TYR A 386 25.72 -27.74 -72.85
C TYR A 386 25.81 -26.70 -71.72
N ALA A 387 24.72 -25.99 -71.42
CA ALA A 387 24.80 -24.85 -70.52
C ALA A 387 24.50 -25.20 -69.05
N THR A 388 25.49 -25.01 -68.20
CA THR A 388 25.31 -24.89 -66.74
C THR A 388 24.47 -23.64 -66.43
N ILE A 389 23.52 -23.74 -65.51
CA ILE A 389 22.81 -22.59 -64.94
C ILE A 389 23.53 -22.17 -63.66
N THR A 390 24.01 -20.93 -63.60
CA THR A 390 24.72 -20.42 -62.43
C THR A 390 23.91 -19.33 -61.74
N TYR A 391 23.72 -19.49 -60.43
CA TYR A 391 23.21 -18.47 -59.53
C TYR A 391 24.38 -17.94 -58.70
N THR A 392 24.68 -16.65 -58.76
CA THR A 392 25.80 -16.02 -58.02
C THR A 392 25.29 -15.03 -56.97
N ASP A 393 26.19 -14.61 -56.08
CA ASP A 393 25.96 -13.56 -55.09
C ASP A 393 24.76 -13.81 -54.15
N LEU A 394 24.43 -15.08 -53.90
CA LEU A 394 23.38 -15.46 -52.97
C LEU A 394 23.89 -15.37 -51.54
N ASP A 395 23.08 -14.90 -50.60
CA ASP A 395 23.45 -14.87 -49.18
C ASP A 395 23.47 -16.32 -48.62
N GLU A 396 24.53 -16.71 -47.89
CA GLU A 396 24.66 -18.07 -47.31
C GLU A 396 23.47 -18.49 -46.44
N PHE A 397 22.76 -17.53 -45.84
CA PHE A 397 21.60 -17.77 -44.98
C PHE A 397 20.28 -17.29 -45.60
N ALA A 398 20.24 -17.08 -46.92
CA ALA A 398 18.99 -16.77 -47.60
C ALA A 398 17.97 -17.89 -47.40
N GLU A 399 16.84 -17.55 -46.77
CA GLU A 399 15.71 -18.48 -46.58
C GLU A 399 14.91 -18.70 -47.88
N ALA A 400 15.01 -17.76 -48.83
CA ALA A 400 14.35 -17.88 -50.12
C ALA A 400 15.05 -18.94 -50.99
N PRO A 401 14.36 -20.05 -51.36
CA PRO A 401 14.97 -21.09 -52.17
C PRO A 401 15.16 -20.62 -53.62
N ILE A 402 16.09 -21.26 -54.34
CA ILE A 402 16.16 -21.11 -55.80
C ILE A 402 15.16 -22.03 -56.48
N LEU A 403 14.68 -21.65 -57.66
CA LEU A 403 13.89 -22.54 -58.51
C LEU A 403 14.82 -23.47 -59.27
N LEU A 404 14.54 -24.78 -59.20
CA LEU A 404 15.22 -25.77 -60.02
C LEU A 404 14.68 -25.68 -61.45
N PRO A 405 15.55 -25.81 -62.46
CA PRO A 405 15.13 -25.79 -63.86
C PRO A 405 14.29 -27.02 -64.19
N GLU A 406 13.31 -26.84 -65.08
CA GLU A 406 12.53 -27.97 -65.59
C GLU A 406 13.40 -28.83 -66.52
N VAL A 407 13.32 -30.15 -66.37
CA VAL A 407 14.17 -31.13 -67.05
C VAL A 407 13.32 -32.10 -67.84
N LYS A 408 13.73 -32.37 -69.08
CA LYS A 408 13.14 -33.38 -69.95
C LYS A 408 14.14 -34.52 -70.14
N ALA A 409 13.74 -35.75 -69.78
CA ALA A 409 14.54 -36.94 -70.00
C ALA A 409 14.57 -37.35 -71.49
N ASN A 410 15.69 -37.87 -71.95
CA ASN A 410 15.82 -38.48 -73.28
C ASN A 410 15.25 -39.90 -73.29
N ASP A 411 14.93 -40.42 -74.48
CA ASP A 411 14.34 -41.76 -74.66
C ASP A 411 15.14 -42.87 -73.94
N GLY A 412 14.42 -43.72 -73.21
CA GLY A 412 15.01 -44.81 -72.41
C GLY A 412 15.39 -44.43 -70.98
N TYR A 413 15.28 -43.15 -70.62
CA TYR A 413 15.56 -42.64 -69.28
C TYR A 413 14.32 -41.98 -68.66
N ARG A 414 14.26 -41.97 -67.33
CA ARG A 414 13.36 -41.11 -66.56
C ARG A 414 14.13 -40.37 -65.48
N LEU A 415 13.70 -39.16 -65.16
CA LEU A 415 14.24 -38.42 -64.02
C LEU A 415 13.87 -39.16 -62.73
N ALA A 416 14.89 -39.52 -61.94
CA ALA A 416 14.75 -40.23 -60.68
C ALA A 416 14.95 -39.31 -59.46
N GLY A 417 15.56 -38.15 -59.64
CA GLY A 417 15.80 -37.19 -58.58
C GLY A 417 16.84 -36.14 -58.94
N TRP A 418 17.38 -35.47 -57.93
CA TRP A 418 18.50 -34.55 -58.05
C TRP A 418 19.56 -34.88 -57.03
N THR A 419 20.83 -34.65 -57.36
CA THR A 419 21.95 -34.67 -56.43
C THR A 419 22.41 -33.23 -56.24
N VAL A 420 22.58 -32.82 -54.99
CA VAL A 420 23.10 -31.51 -54.59
C VAL A 420 24.39 -31.77 -53.83
N GLU A 421 25.50 -31.24 -54.31
CA GLU A 421 26.81 -31.35 -53.69
C GLU A 421 27.30 -29.98 -53.22
N GLY A 422 27.46 -29.83 -51.91
CA GLY A 422 28.13 -28.68 -51.33
C GLY A 422 29.04 -29.14 -50.21
N ARG A 423 28.84 -28.64 -49.00
CA ARG A 423 29.50 -29.13 -47.79
C ARG A 423 29.15 -30.60 -47.52
N GLU A 424 27.91 -30.96 -47.81
CA GLU A 424 27.37 -32.31 -47.73
C GLU A 424 26.65 -32.64 -49.04
N SER A 425 26.51 -33.94 -49.35
CA SER A 425 25.77 -34.42 -50.51
C SER A 425 24.33 -34.75 -50.11
N ILE A 426 23.36 -34.13 -50.79
CA ILE A 426 21.92 -34.29 -50.53
C ILE A 426 21.26 -34.82 -51.80
N LYS A 427 20.25 -35.67 -51.63
CA LYS A 427 19.40 -36.15 -52.73
C LYS A 427 18.01 -35.53 -52.60
N LEU A 428 17.49 -35.02 -53.69
CA LEU A 428 16.11 -34.54 -53.81
C LEU A 428 15.31 -35.51 -54.67
N ASP A 429 14.01 -35.56 -54.43
CA ASP A 429 13.08 -36.34 -55.25
C ASP A 429 12.93 -35.75 -56.67
N ALA A 430 12.41 -36.56 -57.60
CA ALA A 430 12.25 -36.17 -59.00
C ALA A 430 11.27 -34.99 -59.22
N ASN A 431 10.36 -34.74 -58.27
CA ASN A 431 9.35 -33.69 -58.36
C ASN A 431 9.81 -32.39 -57.69
N ALA A 432 11.04 -32.33 -57.18
CA ALA A 432 11.59 -31.13 -56.55
C ALA A 432 11.65 -29.97 -57.56
N THR A 433 10.95 -28.88 -57.24
CA THR A 433 10.91 -27.66 -58.07
C THR A 433 11.74 -26.51 -57.48
N THR A 434 12.25 -26.67 -56.26
CA THR A 434 13.02 -25.65 -55.54
C THR A 434 14.15 -26.28 -54.73
N LEU A 435 15.22 -25.53 -54.51
CA LEU A 435 16.31 -25.89 -53.61
C LEU A 435 16.51 -24.81 -52.54
N GLY A 436 16.31 -25.17 -51.28
CA GLY A 436 16.80 -24.41 -50.14
C GLY A 436 18.29 -24.68 -49.95
N PHE A 437 19.11 -23.64 -49.92
CA PHE A 437 20.58 -23.79 -49.98
C PHE A 437 21.30 -23.23 -48.75
N ALA A 438 20.56 -22.76 -47.75
CA ALA A 438 21.11 -22.17 -46.54
C ALA A 438 22.04 -23.16 -45.81
N GLY A 439 23.30 -22.74 -45.60
CA GLY A 439 24.32 -23.57 -44.94
C GLY A 439 24.78 -24.81 -45.72
N LEU A 440 24.32 -25.01 -46.97
CA LEU A 440 24.73 -26.16 -47.79
C LEU A 440 26.06 -25.93 -48.52
N ALA A 441 26.50 -24.69 -48.68
CA ALA A 441 27.66 -24.36 -49.51
C ALA A 441 28.98 -24.84 -48.90
N HIS A 442 29.86 -25.38 -49.74
CA HIS A 442 31.24 -25.66 -49.35
C HIS A 442 32.10 -24.42 -49.54
N PHE A 443 32.78 -23.96 -48.49
CA PHE A 443 33.72 -22.84 -48.53
C PHE A 443 35.14 -23.37 -48.46
N ASN A 444 36.01 -22.92 -49.36
CA ASN A 444 37.44 -23.21 -49.25
C ASN A 444 38.06 -22.40 -48.09
N ASP A 445 39.14 -22.93 -47.49
CA ASP A 445 39.82 -22.27 -46.37
C ASP A 445 40.23 -20.83 -46.71
N GLY A 446 39.63 -19.87 -46.02
CA GLY A 446 39.92 -18.44 -46.17
C GLY A 446 39.12 -17.70 -47.26
N GLU A 447 38.21 -18.38 -47.97
CA GLU A 447 37.31 -17.76 -48.95
C GLU A 447 35.96 -17.36 -48.33
N ASN A 448 35.38 -16.26 -48.79
CA ASN A 448 34.04 -15.81 -48.42
C ASN A 448 32.98 -16.22 -49.47
N VAL A 449 33.33 -17.04 -50.45
CA VAL A 449 32.43 -17.55 -51.48
C VAL A 449 32.34 -19.07 -51.35
N GLY A 450 31.12 -19.58 -51.17
CA GLY A 450 30.82 -21.00 -51.07
C GLY A 450 30.22 -21.52 -52.38
N TYR A 451 30.43 -22.80 -52.67
CA TYR A 451 29.96 -23.43 -53.90
C TYR A 451 29.01 -24.59 -53.63
N ILE A 452 27.99 -24.70 -54.48
CA ILE A 452 27.04 -25.83 -54.55
C ILE A 452 26.92 -26.26 -56.01
N SER A 453 26.99 -27.56 -56.27
CA SER A 453 26.70 -28.20 -57.55
C SER A 453 25.38 -28.94 -57.47
N VAL A 454 24.57 -28.89 -58.52
CA VAL A 454 23.27 -29.57 -58.58
C VAL A 454 23.15 -30.29 -59.91
N GLU A 455 22.82 -31.58 -59.88
CA GLU A 455 22.69 -32.42 -61.07
C GLU A 455 21.44 -33.29 -61.02
N PRO A 456 20.61 -33.34 -62.08
CA PRO A 456 19.50 -34.28 -62.17
C PRO A 456 20.02 -35.71 -62.35
N VAL A 457 19.39 -36.65 -61.64
CA VAL A 457 19.72 -38.07 -61.67
C VAL A 457 18.71 -38.79 -62.55
N PHE A 458 19.18 -39.58 -63.50
CA PHE A 458 18.32 -40.36 -64.42
C PHE A 458 18.53 -41.85 -64.24
N GLU A 459 17.45 -42.61 -64.40
CA GLU A 459 17.44 -44.08 -64.41
C GLU A 459 17.05 -44.62 -65.77
N GLU A 460 17.70 -45.70 -66.22
CA GLU A 460 17.30 -46.46 -67.41
C GLU A 460 16.00 -47.24 -67.13
N VAL A 461 15.00 -47.08 -67.99
CA VAL A 461 13.73 -47.80 -67.86
C VAL A 461 13.77 -49.07 -68.72
N LYS A 462 13.78 -50.25 -68.06
CA LYS A 462 13.50 -51.55 -68.69
C LYS A 462 12.04 -51.93 -68.44
N GLU A 463 11.29 -52.33 -69.48
CA GLU A 463 9.89 -52.78 -69.36
C GLU A 463 9.77 -54.05 -68.48
N GLU A 464 8.89 -54.03 -67.46
CA GLU A 464 8.55 -55.18 -66.62
C GLU A 464 7.01 -55.37 -66.45
N LYS A 465 6.62 -56.61 -66.14
CA LYS A 465 5.25 -57.17 -66.05
C LYS A 465 4.30 -56.40 -65.11
N ALA A 466 3.00 -56.39 -65.46
CA ALA A 466 1.91 -55.82 -64.67
C ALA A 466 1.66 -56.58 -63.35
N ALA A 467 1.57 -55.83 -62.25
CA ALA A 467 1.21 -56.29 -60.91
C ALA A 467 -0.32 -56.51 -60.78
N VAL A 468 -0.73 -57.48 -59.96
CA VAL A 468 -2.15 -57.82 -59.70
C VAL A 468 -2.55 -57.32 -58.31
N VAL A 469 -3.68 -56.61 -58.21
CA VAL A 469 -4.17 -56.03 -56.96
C VAL A 469 -5.58 -56.55 -56.63
N ASN A 470 -5.79 -57.06 -55.42
CA ASN A 470 -7.12 -57.47 -54.92
C ASN A 470 -7.45 -56.79 -53.59
N ALA A 471 -8.73 -56.64 -53.23
CA ALA A 471 -9.18 -56.11 -51.94
C ALA A 471 -10.47 -56.76 -51.42
N ASN A 472 -10.49 -57.13 -50.13
CA ASN A 472 -11.69 -57.59 -49.44
C ASN A 472 -12.21 -56.53 -48.47
N VAL A 473 -13.50 -56.19 -48.51
CA VAL A 473 -14.14 -55.29 -47.53
C VAL A 473 -14.86 -56.12 -46.47
N VAL A 474 -14.58 -55.92 -45.19
CA VAL A 474 -15.11 -56.73 -44.08
C VAL A 474 -15.67 -55.89 -42.94
N VAL A 475 -16.70 -56.41 -42.26
CA VAL A 475 -17.29 -55.84 -41.04
C VAL A 475 -17.41 -56.92 -39.98
N ASP A 476 -17.11 -56.57 -38.73
CA ASP A 476 -17.31 -57.43 -37.57
C ASP A 476 -18.82 -57.54 -37.27
N PRO A 477 -19.46 -58.71 -37.46
CA PRO A 477 -20.90 -58.87 -37.26
C PRO A 477 -21.33 -58.68 -35.81
N GLU A 478 -20.44 -58.71 -34.83
CA GLU A 478 -20.80 -58.42 -33.44
C GLU A 478 -20.94 -56.91 -33.17
N LYS A 479 -20.31 -56.07 -34.01
CA LYS A 479 -20.23 -54.61 -33.81
C LYS A 479 -21.04 -53.80 -34.82
N GLY A 480 -21.27 -54.32 -36.02
CA GLY A 480 -22.07 -53.65 -37.04
C GLY A 480 -22.44 -54.53 -38.22
N GLU A 481 -23.11 -53.94 -39.20
CA GLU A 481 -23.55 -54.60 -40.44
C GLU A 481 -23.48 -53.64 -41.64
N PHE A 482 -23.22 -54.17 -42.84
CA PHE A 482 -23.26 -53.37 -44.06
C PHE A 482 -24.70 -53.02 -44.44
N GLU A 483 -24.96 -51.74 -44.70
CA GLU A 483 -26.27 -51.26 -45.09
C GLU A 483 -26.61 -51.69 -46.52
N GLY A 484 -27.76 -52.36 -46.70
CA GLY A 484 -28.24 -52.80 -48.02
C GLY A 484 -27.64 -54.10 -48.55
N TYR A 485 -26.78 -54.79 -47.78
CA TYR A 485 -26.17 -56.07 -48.16
C TYR A 485 -26.62 -57.19 -47.23
N ASP A 486 -27.67 -57.91 -47.64
CA ASP A 486 -28.38 -59.04 -46.98
C ASP A 486 -27.55 -59.89 -45.97
N GLY A 487 -27.23 -59.31 -44.80
CA GLY A 487 -26.40 -59.92 -43.76
C GLY A 487 -24.94 -60.23 -44.15
N ALA A 488 -24.41 -59.68 -45.25
CA ALA A 488 -23.04 -59.96 -45.67
C ALA A 488 -22.01 -59.31 -44.74
N THR A 489 -20.97 -60.05 -44.36
CA THR A 489 -19.87 -59.55 -43.52
C THR A 489 -18.55 -59.39 -44.28
N LYS A 490 -18.50 -59.83 -45.54
CA LYS A 490 -17.35 -59.74 -46.44
C LYS A 490 -17.80 -59.51 -47.88
N LEU A 491 -17.14 -58.57 -48.57
CA LEU A 491 -17.28 -58.28 -50.00
C LEU A 491 -15.92 -58.44 -50.68
N GLU A 492 -15.82 -59.24 -51.74
CA GLU A 492 -14.55 -59.54 -52.42
C GLU A 492 -14.43 -58.73 -53.73
N ASN A 493 -13.28 -58.08 -53.96
CA ASN A 493 -12.98 -57.33 -55.17
C ASN A 493 -11.63 -57.77 -55.73
N ASN A 494 -11.62 -58.36 -56.92
CA ASN A 494 -10.41 -58.91 -57.54
C ASN A 494 -10.04 -58.13 -58.79
N ASN A 495 -8.77 -58.18 -59.17
CA ASN A 495 -8.21 -57.56 -60.37
C ASN A 495 -8.39 -56.03 -60.45
N LEU A 496 -8.17 -55.32 -59.35
CA LEU A 496 -8.33 -53.86 -59.28
C LEU A 496 -7.39 -53.12 -60.23
N GLN A 497 -6.31 -53.73 -60.72
CA GLN A 497 -5.46 -53.16 -61.76
C GLN A 497 -6.22 -52.86 -63.07
N GLU A 498 -7.33 -53.57 -63.35
CA GLU A 498 -8.20 -53.27 -64.49
C GLU A 498 -9.05 -52.01 -64.27
N ALA A 499 -9.14 -51.54 -63.03
CA ALA A 499 -9.82 -50.33 -62.59
C ALA A 499 -8.82 -49.30 -62.02
N ASP A 500 -7.64 -49.19 -62.63
CA ASP A 500 -6.60 -48.22 -62.22
C ASP A 500 -6.12 -48.40 -60.76
N ASP A 501 -6.14 -49.64 -60.25
CA ASP A 501 -5.86 -50.01 -58.87
C ASP A 501 -6.84 -49.37 -57.87
N THR A 502 -8.08 -49.09 -58.30
CA THR A 502 -9.10 -48.42 -57.48
C THR A 502 -10.27 -49.32 -57.12
N LEU A 503 -10.63 -49.32 -55.83
CA LEU A 503 -11.91 -49.80 -55.32
C LEU A 503 -12.89 -48.63 -55.31
N GLY A 504 -13.76 -48.57 -56.32
CA GLY A 504 -14.66 -47.43 -56.55
C GLY A 504 -15.85 -47.31 -55.60
N PHE A 505 -16.05 -48.26 -54.68
CA PHE A 505 -17.18 -48.24 -53.75
C PHE A 505 -16.84 -48.88 -52.39
N LEU A 506 -17.16 -48.19 -51.30
CA LEU A 506 -17.25 -48.72 -49.94
C LEU A 506 -18.70 -48.63 -49.43
N PRO A 507 -19.24 -49.70 -48.83
CA PRO A 507 -20.60 -49.69 -48.28
C PRO A 507 -20.70 -48.82 -47.04
N THR A 508 -21.90 -48.35 -46.69
CA THR A 508 -22.14 -47.73 -45.37
C THR A 508 -22.29 -48.82 -44.31
N VAL A 509 -21.84 -48.56 -43.08
CA VAL A 509 -21.93 -49.51 -41.95
C VAL A 509 -22.89 -48.96 -40.90
N THR A 510 -23.86 -49.77 -40.50
CA THR A 510 -24.72 -49.50 -39.33
C THR A 510 -24.11 -50.17 -38.11
N ALA A 511 -23.79 -49.40 -37.06
CA ALA A 511 -23.27 -49.94 -35.81
C ALA A 511 -24.40 -50.52 -34.94
N LYS A 512 -24.09 -51.62 -34.23
CA LYS A 512 -24.98 -52.23 -33.24
C LYS A 512 -24.94 -51.45 -31.92
N GLU A 513 -25.98 -51.61 -31.11
CA GLU A 513 -26.12 -50.93 -29.81
C GLU A 513 -24.87 -51.10 -28.94
N GLY A 514 -24.38 -49.99 -28.38
CA GLY A 514 -23.14 -49.95 -27.60
C GLY A 514 -21.86 -49.65 -28.41
N TYR A 515 -21.95 -49.53 -29.74
CA TYR A 515 -20.82 -49.19 -30.60
C TYR A 515 -21.13 -48.00 -31.51
N THR A 516 -20.09 -47.25 -31.86
CA THR A 516 -20.13 -46.21 -32.89
C THR A 516 -19.17 -46.59 -34.01
N TRP A 517 -19.65 -46.66 -35.25
CA TRP A 517 -18.80 -46.88 -36.43
C TRP A 517 -17.90 -45.66 -36.65
N THR A 518 -16.60 -45.89 -36.78
CA THR A 518 -15.58 -44.83 -36.84
C THR A 518 -14.86 -44.70 -38.18
N GLY A 519 -15.05 -45.66 -39.09
CA GLY A 519 -14.45 -45.62 -40.42
C GLY A 519 -13.89 -46.98 -40.85
N TRP A 520 -12.73 -46.97 -41.50
CA TRP A 520 -12.08 -48.16 -42.05
C TRP A 520 -10.60 -48.22 -41.71
N GLU A 521 -10.09 -49.44 -41.59
CA GLU A 521 -8.67 -49.75 -41.53
C GLU A 521 -8.32 -50.68 -42.69
N VAL A 522 -7.36 -50.29 -43.52
CA VAL A 522 -6.93 -51.04 -44.69
C VAL A 522 -5.58 -51.65 -44.41
N THR A 523 -5.47 -52.97 -44.51
CA THR A 523 -4.20 -53.68 -44.34
C THR A 523 -3.76 -54.36 -45.63
N ASN A 524 -2.46 -54.48 -45.86
CA ASN A 524 -1.91 -55.30 -46.95
C ASN A 524 -1.87 -56.80 -46.57
N LYS A 525 -1.38 -57.66 -47.47
CA LYS A 525 -1.26 -59.11 -47.22
C LYS A 525 -0.31 -59.46 -46.08
N ALA A 526 0.66 -58.60 -45.78
CA ALA A 526 1.56 -58.75 -44.64
C ALA A 526 0.88 -58.39 -43.30
N GLY A 527 -0.34 -57.85 -43.33
CA GLY A 527 -1.09 -57.41 -42.16
C GLY A 527 -0.69 -56.02 -41.66
N GLU A 528 0.07 -55.26 -42.46
CA GLU A 528 0.47 -53.89 -42.15
C GLU A 528 -0.67 -52.94 -42.51
N VAL A 529 -0.98 -51.97 -41.64
CA VAL A 529 -1.97 -50.93 -41.92
C VAL A 529 -1.43 -49.96 -42.97
N VAL A 530 -2.12 -49.90 -44.10
CA VAL A 530 -1.81 -49.07 -45.28
C VAL A 530 -2.59 -47.77 -45.26
N TYR A 531 -3.88 -47.84 -44.90
CA TYR A 531 -4.75 -46.68 -44.78
C TYR A 531 -5.62 -46.78 -43.53
N THR A 532 -5.91 -45.64 -42.93
CA THR A 532 -7.01 -45.46 -41.97
C THR A 532 -7.92 -44.40 -42.56
N LEU A 533 -9.18 -44.74 -42.78
CA LEU A 533 -10.13 -43.93 -43.53
C LEU A 533 -11.34 -43.62 -42.63
N ASP A 534 -11.98 -42.49 -42.87
CA ASP A 534 -13.15 -42.08 -42.11
C ASP A 534 -14.45 -42.72 -42.64
N THR A 535 -15.56 -42.44 -41.97
CA THR A 535 -16.89 -42.94 -42.34
C THR A 535 -17.43 -42.37 -43.66
N ASN A 536 -16.87 -41.27 -44.16
CA ASN A 536 -17.33 -40.62 -45.39
C ASN A 536 -16.62 -41.16 -46.64
N THR A 537 -15.59 -41.98 -46.43
CA THR A 537 -14.81 -42.54 -47.51
C THR A 537 -15.65 -43.55 -48.28
N SER A 538 -15.82 -43.29 -49.58
CA SER A 538 -16.66 -44.07 -50.48
C SER A 538 -15.87 -44.82 -51.54
N SER A 539 -14.56 -44.59 -51.65
CA SER A 539 -13.66 -45.30 -52.58
C SER A 539 -12.22 -45.27 -52.08
N ILE A 540 -11.37 -46.16 -52.59
CA ILE A 540 -9.96 -46.30 -52.23
C ILE A 540 -9.15 -46.49 -53.50
N ALA A 541 -8.02 -45.80 -53.63
CA ALA A 541 -7.00 -46.11 -54.62
C ALA A 541 -5.82 -46.81 -53.94
N PHE A 542 -5.42 -47.96 -54.43
CA PHE A 542 -4.29 -48.74 -53.93
C PHE A 542 -2.99 -48.34 -54.64
N PRO A 543 -1.82 -48.60 -54.01
CA PRO A 543 -0.52 -48.33 -54.61
C PRO A 543 -0.37 -48.99 -56.00
N LYS A 544 -0.17 -48.16 -57.03
CA LYS A 544 -0.04 -48.64 -58.42
C LYS A 544 1.24 -49.46 -58.61
N GLY A 545 1.13 -50.56 -59.34
CA GLY A 545 2.28 -51.39 -59.72
C GLY A 545 2.85 -52.29 -58.61
N VAL A 546 2.13 -52.44 -57.49
CA VAL A 546 2.50 -53.33 -56.38
C VAL A 546 1.53 -54.51 -56.36
N GLU A 547 2.04 -55.75 -56.48
CA GLU A 547 1.18 -56.94 -56.39
C GLU A 547 0.84 -57.22 -54.93
N ASP A 548 -0.42 -57.07 -54.54
CA ASP A 548 -0.84 -57.25 -53.15
C ASP A 548 -2.34 -57.57 -53.00
N ASP A 549 -2.69 -58.16 -51.86
CA ASP A 549 -4.06 -58.49 -51.44
C ASP A 549 -4.43 -57.68 -50.19
N TYR A 550 -5.27 -56.66 -50.36
CA TYR A 550 -5.68 -55.77 -49.27
C TYR A 550 -6.94 -56.26 -48.55
N THR A 551 -7.08 -55.86 -47.28
CA THR A 551 -8.31 -56.04 -46.49
C THR A 551 -8.73 -54.71 -45.90
N VAL A 552 -9.97 -54.27 -46.17
CA VAL A 552 -10.58 -53.04 -45.71
C VAL A 552 -11.60 -53.39 -44.61
N THR A 553 -11.25 -53.13 -43.36
CA THR A 553 -12.03 -53.54 -42.18
C THR A 553 -12.76 -52.35 -41.56
N ALA A 554 -14.07 -52.48 -41.33
CA ALA A 554 -14.83 -51.45 -40.60
C ALA A 554 -14.36 -51.34 -39.14
N THR A 555 -14.09 -50.13 -38.67
CA THR A 555 -13.64 -49.85 -37.30
C THR A 555 -14.76 -49.31 -36.44
N PHE A 556 -14.73 -49.63 -35.15
CA PHE A 556 -15.75 -49.21 -34.19
C PHE A 556 -15.11 -48.76 -32.88
N THR A 557 -15.73 -47.78 -32.24
CA THR A 557 -15.46 -47.40 -30.86
C THR A 557 -16.59 -47.91 -29.97
N GLU A 558 -16.24 -48.58 -28.87
CA GLU A 558 -17.19 -48.97 -27.83
C GLU A 558 -17.66 -47.72 -27.07
N ASN A 559 -18.97 -47.50 -27.01
CA ASN A 559 -19.57 -46.37 -26.31
C ASN A 559 -19.55 -46.66 -24.81
N LYS A 560 -18.43 -46.30 -24.15
CA LYS A 560 -18.27 -46.43 -22.70
C LYS A 560 -19.29 -45.55 -21.97
N THR A 561 -20.08 -46.15 -21.08
CA THR A 561 -21.00 -45.41 -20.20
C THR A 561 -20.24 -44.36 -19.40
N THR A 562 -20.70 -43.11 -19.46
CA THR A 562 -20.14 -41.96 -18.73
C THR A 562 -20.15 -42.26 -17.22
N ALA A 563 -19.01 -42.05 -16.57
CA ALA A 563 -18.90 -42.07 -15.11
C ALA A 563 -19.90 -41.09 -14.48
N VAL A 564 -20.62 -41.52 -13.44
CA VAL A 564 -21.58 -40.68 -12.72
C VAL A 564 -20.83 -39.92 -11.63
N VAL A 565 -20.98 -38.59 -11.59
CA VAL A 565 -20.37 -37.73 -10.57
C VAL A 565 -21.47 -37.02 -9.79
N ASN A 566 -21.46 -37.16 -8.45
CA ASN A 566 -22.38 -36.44 -7.57
C ASN A 566 -21.59 -35.64 -6.53
N ALA A 567 -22.16 -34.54 -6.02
CA ALA A 567 -21.58 -33.77 -4.91
C ALA A 567 -22.65 -33.25 -3.95
N ASN A 568 -22.44 -33.49 -2.66
CA ASN A 568 -23.25 -32.89 -1.59
C ASN A 568 -22.51 -31.71 -0.96
N VAL A 569 -23.15 -30.56 -0.83
CA VAL A 569 -22.62 -29.43 -0.06
C VAL A 569 -23.24 -29.44 1.33
N VAL A 570 -22.43 -29.46 2.38
CA VAL A 570 -22.89 -29.59 3.77
C VAL A 570 -22.29 -28.53 4.68
N VAL A 571 -23.07 -28.11 5.67
CA VAL A 571 -22.65 -27.21 6.75
C VAL A 571 -23.05 -27.83 8.09
N ASP A 572 -22.15 -27.72 9.07
CA ASP A 572 -22.43 -28.12 10.44
C ASP A 572 -23.40 -27.10 11.09
N PRO A 573 -24.66 -27.47 11.38
CA PRO A 573 -25.65 -26.54 11.93
C PRO A 573 -25.28 -26.01 13.32
N GLU A 574 -24.35 -26.63 14.05
CA GLU A 574 -23.90 -26.10 15.33
C GLU A 574 -22.90 -24.93 15.13
N LYS A 575 -22.24 -24.87 13.97
CA LYS A 575 -21.15 -23.91 13.67
C LYS A 575 -21.54 -22.84 12.66
N GLY A 576 -22.50 -23.10 11.78
CA GLY A 576 -22.95 -22.12 10.79
C GLY A 576 -24.21 -22.54 10.03
N GLU A 577 -24.63 -21.71 9.09
CA GLU A 577 -25.79 -21.93 8.23
C GLU A 577 -25.55 -21.37 6.82
N PHE A 578 -26.20 -21.95 5.81
CA PHE A 578 -26.15 -21.44 4.45
C PHE A 578 -27.01 -20.18 4.31
N GLU A 579 -26.43 -19.12 3.75
CA GLU A 579 -27.13 -17.86 3.56
C GLU A 579 -28.20 -17.97 2.46
N GLY A 580 -29.45 -17.63 2.78
CA GLY A 580 -30.56 -17.65 1.83
C GLY A 580 -31.21 -19.03 1.60
N TYR A 581 -30.77 -20.07 2.30
CA TYR A 581 -31.32 -21.43 2.20
C TYR A 581 -32.02 -21.83 3.50
N ASP A 582 -33.30 -21.45 3.65
CA ASP A 582 -34.27 -21.74 4.74
C ASP A 582 -33.88 -22.86 5.75
N GLY A 583 -32.84 -22.64 6.56
CA GLY A 583 -32.30 -23.61 7.51
C GLY A 583 -31.71 -24.91 6.92
N ALA A 584 -31.44 -24.99 5.62
CA ALA A 584 -30.92 -26.20 4.99
C ALA A 584 -29.46 -26.43 5.42
N THR A 585 -29.12 -27.67 5.79
CA THR A 585 -27.75 -28.06 6.21
C THR A 585 -27.03 -28.93 5.18
N LYS A 586 -27.75 -29.36 4.14
CA LYS A 586 -27.25 -30.18 3.03
C LYS A 586 -27.94 -29.77 1.72
N LEU A 587 -27.14 -29.57 0.68
CA LEU A 587 -27.59 -29.35 -0.71
C LEU A 587 -27.08 -30.50 -1.57
N GLU A 588 -27.98 -31.21 -2.25
CA GLU A 588 -27.63 -32.37 -3.08
C GLU A 588 -27.49 -31.95 -4.55
N ASN A 589 -26.39 -32.32 -5.20
CA ASN A 589 -26.15 -32.08 -6.62
C ASN A 589 -25.78 -33.40 -7.28
N ASN A 590 -26.65 -33.91 -8.14
CA ASN A 590 -26.47 -35.19 -8.81
C ASN A 590 -26.20 -34.98 -10.29
N ASN A 591 -25.59 -35.98 -10.93
CA ASN A 591 -25.32 -36.01 -12.36
C ASN A 591 -24.46 -34.85 -12.88
N LEU A 592 -23.40 -34.48 -12.15
CA LEU A 592 -22.51 -33.38 -12.53
C LEU A 592 -21.78 -33.62 -13.85
N GLN A 593 -21.71 -34.85 -14.36
CA GLN A 593 -21.21 -35.14 -15.70
C GLN A 593 -22.01 -34.46 -16.82
N GLU A 594 -23.29 -34.12 -16.58
CA GLU A 594 -24.10 -33.32 -17.50
C GLU A 594 -23.68 -31.85 -17.55
N ALA A 595 -22.92 -31.41 -16.55
CA ALA A 595 -22.34 -30.08 -16.39
C ALA A 595 -20.80 -30.12 -16.42
N ASP A 596 -20.21 -30.97 -17.29
CA ASP A 596 -18.75 -31.11 -17.44
C ASP A 596 -18.00 -31.47 -16.14
N ASP A 597 -18.63 -32.24 -15.27
CA ASP A 597 -18.13 -32.61 -13.93
C ASP A 597 -17.93 -31.38 -13.02
N THR A 598 -18.73 -30.33 -13.21
CA THR A 598 -18.62 -29.07 -12.44
C THR A 598 -19.83 -28.78 -11.56
N LEU A 599 -19.56 -28.39 -10.31
CA LEU A 599 -20.52 -27.76 -9.41
C LEU A 599 -20.40 -26.24 -9.56
N GLY A 600 -21.33 -25.65 -10.33
CA GLY A 600 -21.26 -24.23 -10.71
C GLY A 600 -21.57 -23.22 -9.60
N PHE A 601 -21.98 -23.68 -8.41
CA PHE A 601 -22.35 -22.79 -7.31
C PHE A 601 -22.03 -23.40 -5.93
N LEU A 602 -21.38 -22.61 -5.07
CA LEU A 602 -21.27 -22.83 -3.63
C LEU A 602 -21.97 -21.69 -2.86
N PRO A 603 -22.82 -22.02 -1.87
CA PRO A 603 -23.53 -21.01 -1.08
C PRO A 603 -22.58 -20.28 -0.12
N THR A 604 -22.87 -19.02 0.21
CA THR A 604 -22.18 -18.35 1.33
C THR A 604 -22.58 -18.98 2.66
N VAL A 605 -21.64 -19.09 3.60
CA VAL A 605 -21.89 -19.63 4.94
C VAL A 605 -21.79 -18.52 5.97
N THR A 606 -22.83 -18.37 6.79
CA THR A 606 -22.81 -17.51 7.98
C THR A 606 -22.40 -18.35 9.19
N ALA A 607 -21.31 -17.99 9.86
CA ALA A 607 -20.87 -18.66 11.09
C ALA A 607 -21.71 -18.23 12.29
N LYS A 608 -22.02 -19.18 13.18
CA LYS A 608 -22.67 -18.91 14.47
C LYS A 608 -21.67 -18.32 15.47
N GLU A 609 -22.20 -17.65 16.49
CA GLU A 609 -21.40 -17.04 17.56
C GLU A 609 -20.39 -18.04 18.14
N GLY A 610 -19.14 -17.60 18.31
CA GLY A 610 -18.04 -18.46 18.73
C GLY A 610 -17.33 -19.22 17.62
N TYR A 611 -17.72 -19.07 16.35
CA TYR A 611 -17.02 -19.69 15.21
C TYR A 611 -16.75 -18.68 14.09
N THR A 612 -15.68 -18.92 13.34
CA THR A 612 -15.36 -18.20 12.09
C THR A 612 -15.34 -19.20 10.96
N TRP A 613 -16.12 -18.96 9.90
CA TRP A 613 -16.09 -19.77 8.68
C TRP A 613 -14.76 -19.58 7.94
N THR A 614 -14.09 -20.68 7.59
CA THR A 614 -12.73 -20.67 7.03
C THR A 614 -12.65 -21.17 5.59
N GLY A 615 -13.74 -21.69 5.02
CA GLY A 615 -13.78 -22.17 3.64
C GLY A 615 -14.45 -23.53 3.50
N TRP A 616 -13.91 -24.38 2.63
CA TRP A 616 -14.46 -25.70 2.31
C TRP A 616 -13.41 -26.80 2.31
N GLU A 617 -13.82 -27.99 2.70
CA GLU A 617 -13.07 -29.23 2.53
C GLU A 617 -13.87 -30.18 1.65
N VAL A 618 -13.27 -30.64 0.56
CA VAL A 618 -13.90 -31.55 -0.40
C VAL A 618 -13.31 -32.93 -0.23
N THR A 619 -14.16 -33.91 0.04
CA THR A 619 -13.78 -35.32 0.19
C THR A 619 -14.45 -36.18 -0.88
N ASN A 620 -13.79 -37.25 -1.32
CA ASN A 620 -14.40 -38.28 -2.17
C ASN A 620 -15.18 -39.30 -1.34
N LYS A 621 -15.80 -40.29 -1.99
CA LYS A 621 -16.57 -41.36 -1.30
C LYS A 621 -15.72 -42.22 -0.36
N ALA A 622 -14.41 -42.30 -0.60
CA ALA A 622 -13.47 -42.99 0.28
C ALA A 622 -13.09 -42.16 1.53
N GLY A 623 -13.54 -40.90 1.61
CA GLY A 623 -13.22 -39.98 2.70
C GLY A 623 -11.85 -39.32 2.56
N GLU A 624 -11.21 -39.41 1.39
CA GLU A 624 -9.93 -38.75 1.12
C GLU A 624 -10.18 -37.29 0.75
N VAL A 625 -9.39 -36.38 1.33
CA VAL A 625 -9.47 -34.95 1.01
C VAL A 625 -8.89 -34.72 -0.38
N VAL A 626 -9.73 -34.23 -1.28
CA VAL A 626 -9.41 -33.93 -2.69
C VAL A 626 -9.04 -32.47 -2.85
N TYR A 627 -9.79 -31.57 -2.20
CA TYR A 627 -9.54 -30.13 -2.23
C TYR A 627 -9.74 -29.50 -0.85
N THR A 628 -8.95 -28.48 -0.57
CA THR A 628 -9.18 -27.51 0.51
C THR A 628 -9.32 -26.14 -0.13
N LEU A 629 -10.47 -25.50 0.05
CA LEU A 629 -10.86 -24.28 -0.66
C LEU A 629 -11.12 -23.16 0.35
N ASP A 630 -10.90 -21.92 -0.06
CA ASP A 630 -11.13 -20.76 0.79
C ASP A 630 -12.60 -20.28 0.76
N THR A 631 -12.91 -19.24 1.52
CA THR A 631 -14.24 -18.64 1.61
C THR A 631 -14.70 -17.93 0.33
N ASN A 632 -13.80 -17.62 -0.60
CA ASN A 632 -14.14 -16.90 -1.84
C ASN A 632 -14.52 -17.86 -2.97
N THR A 633 -14.35 -19.16 -2.75
CA THR A 633 -14.62 -20.17 -3.77
C THR A 633 -16.13 -20.30 -4.00
N SER A 634 -16.56 -20.09 -5.24
CA SER A 634 -17.96 -20.07 -5.65
C SER A 634 -18.36 -21.22 -6.58
N SER A 635 -17.40 -22.02 -7.06
CA SER A 635 -17.64 -23.20 -7.90
C SER A 635 -16.48 -24.20 -7.79
N ILE A 636 -16.73 -25.46 -8.17
CA ILE A 636 -15.75 -26.55 -8.11
C ILE A 636 -15.84 -27.39 -9.39
N ALA A 637 -14.70 -27.80 -9.94
CA ALA A 637 -14.62 -28.82 -10.98
C ALA A 637 -14.03 -30.11 -10.39
N PHE A 638 -14.69 -31.24 -10.63
CA PHE A 638 -14.27 -32.55 -10.14
C PHE A 638 -13.42 -33.30 -11.19
N PRO A 639 -12.61 -34.29 -10.78
CA PRO A 639 -11.83 -35.12 -11.69
C PRO A 639 -12.68 -35.78 -12.80
N LYS A 640 -12.38 -35.44 -14.07
CA LYS A 640 -13.13 -35.94 -15.22
C LYS A 640 -12.98 -37.44 -15.41
N GLY A 641 -14.10 -38.11 -15.69
CA GLY A 641 -14.14 -39.53 -16.03
C GLY A 641 -13.94 -40.49 -14.84
N VAL A 642 -14.03 -40.00 -13.61
CA VAL A 642 -13.97 -40.79 -12.38
C VAL A 642 -15.37 -40.86 -11.77
N GLU A 643 -15.93 -42.06 -11.64
CA GLU A 643 -17.23 -42.25 -10.99
C GLU A 643 -17.04 -42.13 -9.47
N ASP A 644 -17.59 -41.07 -8.86
CA ASP A 644 -17.44 -40.82 -7.43
C ASP A 644 -18.56 -39.91 -6.86
N ASP A 645 -18.73 -39.99 -5.54
CA ASP A 645 -19.66 -39.16 -4.76
C ASP A 645 -18.85 -38.26 -3.83
N TYR A 646 -18.80 -36.97 -4.14
CA TYR A 646 -18.04 -35.99 -3.36
C TYR A 646 -18.89 -35.35 -2.25
N THR A 647 -18.24 -34.92 -1.17
CA THR A 647 -18.84 -34.10 -0.12
C THR A 647 -18.01 -32.84 0.09
N VAL A 648 -18.64 -31.68 -0.10
CA VAL A 648 -18.07 -30.34 0.10
C VAL A 648 -18.56 -29.82 1.45
N THR A 649 -17.68 -29.80 2.44
CA THR A 649 -18.02 -29.48 3.83
C THR A 649 -17.51 -28.09 4.20
N ALA A 650 -18.38 -27.23 4.73
CA ALA A 650 -17.96 -25.93 5.27
C ALA A 650 -17.06 -26.13 6.49
N THR A 651 -15.89 -25.47 6.50
CA THR A 651 -14.94 -25.55 7.61
C THR A 651 -15.01 -24.32 8.50
N PHE A 652 -14.73 -24.50 9.79
CA PHE A 652 -14.81 -23.43 10.79
C PHE A 652 -13.62 -23.51 11.75
N THR A 653 -13.21 -22.35 12.24
CA THR A 653 -12.31 -22.22 13.40
C THR A 653 -13.11 -21.73 14.60
N GLU A 654 -12.92 -22.38 15.75
CA GLU A 654 -13.52 -21.94 17.01
C GLU A 654 -12.84 -20.66 17.50
N ASN A 655 -13.63 -19.61 17.70
CA ASN A 655 -13.19 -18.34 18.26
C ASN A 655 -13.02 -18.56 19.77
N LYS A 656 -11.78 -18.75 20.21
CA LYS A 656 -11.46 -18.87 21.64
C LYS A 656 -11.96 -17.62 22.37
N THR A 657 -12.91 -17.80 23.28
CA THR A 657 -13.38 -16.73 24.17
C THR A 657 -12.21 -16.21 25.00
N THR A 658 -11.98 -14.90 24.98
CA THR A 658 -10.98 -14.26 25.82
C THR A 658 -11.42 -14.40 27.28
N ALA A 659 -10.55 -14.92 28.13
CA ALA A 659 -10.77 -14.97 29.57
C ALA A 659 -11.01 -13.54 30.09
N VAL A 660 -12.05 -13.35 30.90
CA VAL A 660 -12.37 -12.03 31.49
C VAL A 660 -11.49 -11.83 32.74
N VAL A 661 -10.74 -10.72 32.78
CA VAL A 661 -9.87 -10.38 33.90
C VAL A 661 -10.34 -9.06 34.51
N ASN A 662 -10.63 -9.05 35.82
CA ASN A 662 -10.98 -7.83 36.56
C ASN A 662 -10.00 -7.61 37.72
N ALA A 663 -9.80 -6.36 38.14
CA ALA A 663 -9.02 -6.04 39.33
C ALA A 663 -9.60 -4.86 40.12
N ASN A 664 -9.81 -5.07 41.42
CA ASN A 664 -10.19 -4.00 42.35
C ASN A 664 -8.97 -3.51 43.14
N VAL A 665 -8.71 -2.20 43.18
CA VAL A 665 -7.69 -1.61 44.04
C VAL A 665 -8.35 -1.07 45.30
N VAL A 666 -7.87 -1.49 46.47
CA VAL A 666 -8.49 -1.17 47.77
C VAL A 666 -7.47 -0.65 48.79
N VAL A 667 -7.92 0.27 49.64
CA VAL A 667 -7.15 0.78 50.78
C VAL A 667 -8.01 0.70 52.04
N ASP A 668 -7.39 0.32 53.15
CA ASP A 668 -8.03 0.32 54.47
C ASP A 668 -8.18 1.78 54.96
N PRO A 669 -9.41 2.33 55.05
CA PRO A 669 -9.62 3.72 55.44
C PRO A 669 -9.17 4.03 56.88
N GLU A 670 -8.96 3.03 57.74
CA GLU A 670 -8.42 3.28 59.08
C GLU A 670 -6.90 3.48 59.05
N LYS A 671 -6.22 3.04 57.99
CA LYS A 671 -4.75 3.04 57.87
C LYS A 671 -4.21 4.01 56.82
N GLY A 672 -4.97 4.33 55.79
CA GLY A 672 -4.57 5.26 54.74
C GLY A 672 -5.69 5.69 53.81
N GLU A 673 -5.35 6.49 52.81
CA GLU A 673 -6.26 6.98 51.77
C GLU A 673 -5.54 7.12 50.42
N PHE A 674 -6.28 6.99 49.32
CA PHE A 674 -5.74 7.22 47.98
C PHE A 674 -5.55 8.72 47.73
N GLU A 675 -4.37 9.12 47.29
CA GLU A 675 -4.05 10.51 46.98
C GLU A 675 -4.80 10.98 45.73
N GLY A 676 -5.58 12.06 45.84
CA GLY A 676 -6.31 12.65 44.71
C GLY A 676 -7.66 12.01 44.38
N TYR A 677 -8.12 11.01 45.15
CA TYR A 677 -9.39 10.31 44.93
C TYR A 677 -10.36 10.56 46.10
N ASP A 678 -11.07 11.68 46.07
CA ASP A 678 -12.13 12.19 46.99
C ASP A 678 -12.70 11.17 48.03
N GLY A 679 -11.88 10.74 48.99
CA GLY A 679 -12.25 9.75 50.02
C GLY A 679 -12.57 8.33 49.52
N ALA A 680 -12.26 7.97 48.28
CA ALA A 680 -12.52 6.64 47.74
C ALA A 680 -11.63 5.58 48.41
N THR A 681 -12.21 4.45 48.78
CA THR A 681 -11.51 3.31 49.41
C THR A 681 -11.40 2.09 48.51
N LYS A 682 -12.08 2.12 47.36
CA LYS A 682 -12.08 1.07 46.33
C LYS A 682 -12.15 1.71 44.94
N LEU A 683 -11.29 1.24 44.03
CA LEU A 683 -11.29 1.57 42.59
C LEU A 683 -11.53 0.28 41.81
N GLU A 684 -12.54 0.26 40.94
CA GLU A 684 -12.93 -0.93 40.17
C GLU A 684 -12.35 -0.84 38.75
N ASN A 685 -11.66 -1.90 38.30
CA ASN A 685 -11.14 -2.00 36.94
C ASN A 685 -11.64 -3.31 36.33
N ASN A 686 -12.51 -3.19 35.34
CA ASN A 686 -13.13 -4.33 34.67
C ASN A 686 -12.57 -4.48 33.25
N ASN A 687 -12.69 -5.68 32.70
CA ASN A 687 -12.29 -6.02 31.33
C ASN A 687 -10.82 -5.72 31.02
N LEU A 688 -9.90 -6.07 31.92
CA LEU A 688 -8.47 -5.83 31.72
C LEU A 688 -7.90 -6.58 30.50
N GLN A 689 -8.58 -7.60 29.99
CA GLN A 689 -8.22 -8.25 28.72
C GLN A 689 -8.26 -7.30 27.51
N GLU A 690 -9.04 -6.21 27.56
CA GLU A 690 -9.03 -5.14 26.55
C GLU A 690 -7.74 -4.30 26.60
N ALA A 691 -7.00 -4.37 27.71
CA ALA A 691 -5.73 -3.71 27.96
C ALA A 691 -4.60 -4.74 28.15
N ASP A 692 -4.61 -5.84 27.41
CA ASP A 692 -3.58 -6.90 27.47
C ASP A 692 -3.37 -7.48 28.88
N ASP A 693 -4.46 -7.69 29.63
CA ASP A 693 -4.48 -8.18 31.01
C ASP A 693 -3.67 -7.28 31.97
N THR A 694 -3.57 -5.97 31.66
CA THR A 694 -2.72 -5.02 32.39
C THR A 694 -3.54 -3.95 33.12
N LEU A 695 -3.32 -3.82 34.42
CA LEU A 695 -3.73 -2.64 35.20
C LEU A 695 -2.65 -1.58 35.09
N GLY A 696 -2.86 -0.60 34.21
CA GLY A 696 -1.86 0.41 33.84
C GLY A 696 -1.57 1.48 34.89
N PHE A 697 -2.32 1.53 35.99
CA PHE A 697 -2.16 2.56 37.03
C PHE A 697 -2.49 2.03 38.43
N LEU A 698 -1.60 2.33 39.38
CA LEU A 698 -1.84 2.22 40.82
C LEU A 698 -1.75 3.61 41.47
N PRO A 699 -2.72 4.00 42.31
CA PRO A 699 -2.72 5.30 42.97
C PRO A 699 -1.67 5.37 44.08
N THR A 700 -1.12 6.55 44.36
CA THR A 700 -0.32 6.75 45.58
C THR A 700 -1.20 6.66 46.82
N VAL A 701 -0.68 6.07 47.90
CA VAL A 701 -1.40 5.93 49.18
C VAL A 701 -0.75 6.82 50.24
N THR A 702 -1.54 7.68 50.87
CA THR A 702 -1.12 8.45 52.05
C THR A 702 -1.51 7.68 53.31
N ALA A 703 -0.54 7.34 54.17
CA ALA A 703 -0.80 6.65 55.42
C ALA A 703 -1.29 7.62 56.52
N LYS A 704 -2.20 7.15 57.37
CA LYS A 704 -2.71 7.88 58.53
C LYS A 704 -1.73 7.78 59.71
N GLU A 705 -1.81 8.73 60.64
CA GLU A 705 -0.91 8.84 61.80
C GLU A 705 -0.78 7.50 62.56
N GLY A 706 0.46 7.03 62.75
CA GLY A 706 0.78 5.77 63.40
C GLY A 706 0.88 4.56 62.45
N TYR A 707 0.80 4.78 61.12
CA TYR A 707 1.05 3.77 60.11
C TYR A 707 2.00 4.29 59.02
N THR A 708 2.82 3.37 58.50
CA THR A 708 3.66 3.56 57.32
C THR A 708 3.14 2.68 56.18
N TRP A 709 2.87 3.25 55.00
CA TRP A 709 2.51 2.49 53.80
C TRP A 709 3.71 1.71 53.27
N THR A 710 3.53 0.42 52.99
CA THR A 710 4.61 -0.51 52.65
C THR A 710 4.53 -1.14 51.27
N GLY A 711 3.43 -0.94 50.53
CA GLY A 711 3.25 -1.44 49.17
C GLY A 711 1.87 -2.02 48.91
N TRP A 712 1.81 -3.09 48.10
CA TRP A 712 0.57 -3.75 47.69
C TRP A 712 0.64 -5.26 47.84
N GLU A 713 -0.51 -5.87 48.17
CA GLU A 713 -0.73 -7.31 48.10
C GLU A 713 -1.84 -7.60 47.09
N VAL A 714 -1.56 -8.46 46.12
CA VAL A 714 -2.51 -8.83 45.07
C VAL A 714 -2.98 -10.24 45.32
N THR A 715 -4.29 -10.42 45.44
CA THR A 715 -4.92 -11.73 45.62
C THR A 715 -5.85 -12.06 44.45
N ASN A 716 -5.98 -13.34 44.11
CA ASN A 716 -7.00 -13.81 43.16
C ASN A 716 -8.36 -14.02 43.85
N LYS A 717 -9.39 -14.43 43.10
CA LYS A 717 -10.73 -14.70 43.66
C LYS A 717 -10.75 -15.80 44.71
N ALA A 718 -9.80 -16.73 44.65
CA ALA A 718 -9.62 -17.78 45.65
C ALA A 718 -8.94 -17.29 46.95
N GLY A 719 -8.48 -16.03 46.98
CA GLY A 719 -7.78 -15.43 48.12
C GLY A 719 -6.30 -15.82 48.21
N GLU A 720 -5.74 -16.41 47.15
CA GLU A 720 -4.32 -16.73 47.07
C GLU A 720 -3.53 -15.49 46.69
N VAL A 721 -2.40 -15.25 47.39
CA VAL A 721 -1.51 -14.13 47.09
C VAL A 721 -0.75 -14.42 45.81
N VAL A 722 -0.99 -13.60 44.78
CA VAL A 722 -0.39 -13.68 43.45
C VAL A 722 0.87 -12.83 43.37
N TYR A 723 0.80 -11.61 43.91
CA TYR A 723 1.93 -10.67 43.96
C TYR A 723 2.02 -9.96 45.31
N THR A 724 3.25 -9.68 45.72
CA THR A 724 3.57 -8.71 46.78
C THR A 724 4.48 -7.65 46.16
N LEU A 725 4.01 -6.40 46.12
CA LEU A 725 4.61 -5.31 45.37
C LEU A 725 5.00 -4.18 46.33
N ASP A 726 6.03 -3.40 45.97
CA ASP A 726 6.50 -2.28 46.78
C ASP A 726 5.73 -0.98 46.52
N THR A 727 6.10 0.09 47.22
CA THR A 727 5.47 1.42 47.09
C THR A 727 5.76 2.12 45.77
N ASN A 728 6.75 1.68 44.97
CA ASN A 728 7.11 2.31 43.70
C ASN A 728 6.36 1.68 42.52
N THR A 729 5.59 0.62 42.76
CA THR A 729 4.88 -0.09 41.70
C THR A 729 3.71 0.75 41.20
N SER A 730 3.71 1.06 39.91
CA SER A 730 2.71 1.91 39.25
C SER A 730 1.75 1.15 38.34
N SER A 731 2.01 -0.13 38.04
CA SER A 731 1.17 -0.96 37.18
C SER A 731 1.36 -2.45 37.48
N ILE A 732 0.40 -3.28 37.08
CA ILE A 732 0.39 -4.74 37.30
C ILE A 732 -0.03 -5.42 36.01
N VAL A 733 0.68 -6.48 35.62
CA VAL A 733 0.28 -7.38 34.52
C VAL A 733 -0.23 -8.68 35.15
N PHE A 734 -1.45 -9.08 34.82
CA PHE A 734 -2.06 -10.30 35.33
C PHE A 734 -1.77 -11.51 34.44
N PRO A 735 -1.86 -12.75 34.98
CA PRO A 735 -1.70 -13.98 34.20
C PRO A 735 -2.64 -14.04 32.98
N LYS A 736 -2.06 -14.12 31.77
CA LYS A 736 -2.83 -14.14 30.52
C LYS A 736 -3.63 -15.43 30.35
N GLY A 737 -4.88 -15.28 29.89
CA GLY A 737 -5.75 -16.40 29.53
C GLY A 737 -6.35 -17.17 30.71
N VAL A 738 -6.32 -16.58 31.92
CA VAL A 738 -6.97 -17.11 33.13
C VAL A 738 -8.11 -16.17 33.50
N GLU A 739 -9.34 -16.67 33.53
CA GLU A 739 -10.50 -15.87 33.97
C GLU A 739 -10.47 -15.76 35.50
N ASP A 740 -10.29 -14.54 36.03
CA ASP A 740 -10.19 -14.31 37.46
C ASP A 740 -10.51 -12.86 37.86
N ASP A 741 -10.88 -12.68 39.13
CA ASP A 741 -11.15 -11.38 39.75
C ASP A 741 -10.08 -11.10 40.82
N TYR A 742 -9.16 -10.20 40.53
CA TYR A 742 -8.06 -9.86 41.43
C TYR A 742 -8.44 -8.73 42.40
N THR A 743 -7.83 -8.72 43.58
CA THR A 743 -7.90 -7.62 44.54
C THR A 743 -6.50 -7.16 44.92
N VAL A 744 -6.20 -5.89 44.65
CA VAL A 744 -4.94 -5.21 44.95
C VAL A 744 -5.13 -4.37 46.21
N THR A 745 -4.54 -4.80 47.33
CA THR A 745 -4.75 -4.19 48.65
C THR A 745 -3.52 -3.43 49.11
N ALA A 746 -3.67 -2.16 49.53
CA ALA A 746 -2.58 -1.40 50.13
C ALA A 746 -2.16 -1.99 51.48
N THR A 747 -0.86 -2.22 51.67
CA THR A 747 -0.31 -2.80 52.91
C THR A 747 0.35 -1.73 53.79
N PHE A 748 0.29 -1.90 55.11
CA PHE A 748 0.82 -0.94 56.08
C PHE A 748 1.54 -1.65 57.23
N THR A 749 2.56 -0.99 57.78
CA THR A 749 3.19 -1.34 59.06
C THR A 749 2.80 -0.32 60.11
N LYS A 750 2.52 -0.76 61.34
CA LYS A 750 2.19 0.14 62.45
C LYS A 750 3.48 0.73 63.03
N ASP A 751 3.51 2.04 63.21
CA ASP A 751 4.68 2.74 63.76
C ASP A 751 4.82 2.41 65.25
N GLU A 752 6.03 2.06 65.69
CA GLU A 752 6.31 1.81 67.10
C GLU A 752 6.31 3.14 67.87
N THR A 753 5.57 3.20 68.99
CA THR A 753 5.62 4.35 69.89
C THR A 753 7.02 4.42 70.52
N PRO A 754 7.70 5.58 70.50
CA PRO A 754 9.03 5.69 71.08
C PRO A 754 8.96 5.40 72.59
N VAL A 755 9.73 4.40 73.02
CA VAL A 755 9.98 4.14 74.45
C VAL A 755 10.96 5.19 74.98
N ASP A 756 10.64 5.77 76.14
CA ASP A 756 11.48 6.75 76.85
C ASP A 756 12.93 6.24 77.00
N PRO A 757 13.94 7.12 76.84
CA PRO A 757 15.34 6.73 76.91
C PRO A 757 15.72 6.29 78.33
N VAL A 758 16.25 5.08 78.45
CA VAL A 758 16.95 4.62 79.66
C VAL A 758 18.37 5.21 79.72
N ASP A 759 18.77 5.64 80.93
CA ASP A 759 20.06 6.28 81.23
C ASP A 759 21.27 5.49 80.71
N PRO A 760 22.34 6.20 80.26
CA PRO A 760 23.50 5.58 79.64
C PRO A 760 24.36 4.83 80.66
N VAL A 761 24.68 3.57 80.36
CA VAL A 761 25.74 2.82 81.03
C VAL A 761 27.11 3.18 80.44
N ASP A 762 28.08 3.35 81.33
CA ASP A 762 29.47 3.75 81.08
C ASP A 762 30.16 2.86 80.02
N PRO A 763 30.97 3.43 79.10
CA PRO A 763 31.53 2.69 77.97
C PRO A 763 32.68 1.78 78.44
N THR A 764 32.55 0.49 78.14
CA THR A 764 33.68 -0.46 78.23
C THR A 764 34.64 -0.26 77.06
N GLU A 765 35.94 -0.39 77.35
CA GLU A 765 37.08 -0.22 76.44
C GLU A 765 36.93 -0.96 75.09
N PRO A 766 37.46 -0.38 74.00
CA PRO A 766 37.40 -0.99 72.68
C PRO A 766 38.40 -2.15 72.58
N THR A 767 37.90 -3.36 72.37
CA THR A 767 38.73 -4.49 71.95
C THR A 767 39.09 -4.37 70.46
N GLN A 768 40.37 -4.57 70.18
CA GLN A 768 41.04 -4.50 68.89
C GLN A 768 40.38 -5.39 67.79
N PRO A 769 40.40 -4.99 66.51
CA PRO A 769 39.83 -5.80 65.43
C PRO A 769 40.64 -7.07 65.26
N THR A 770 39.96 -8.23 65.22
CA THR A 770 40.59 -9.48 64.80
C THR A 770 40.44 -9.64 63.29
N GLU A 771 41.53 -10.04 62.66
CA GLU A 771 41.71 -10.26 61.22
C GLU A 771 40.66 -11.23 60.62
N PRO A 772 40.19 -11.03 59.38
CA PRO A 772 39.17 -11.86 58.75
C PRO A 772 39.67 -13.29 58.49
N ALA A 773 38.87 -14.28 58.90
CA ALA A 773 39.12 -15.67 58.55
C ALA A 773 38.80 -15.94 57.07
N GLN A 774 39.74 -16.60 56.40
CA GLN A 774 39.69 -16.99 54.99
C GLN A 774 38.52 -17.97 54.71
N PRO A 775 37.82 -17.85 53.56
CA PRO A 775 36.71 -18.72 53.20
C PRO A 775 37.12 -20.18 53.02
N ALA A 776 36.32 -21.09 53.58
CA ALA A 776 36.47 -22.53 53.40
C ALA A 776 35.85 -23.02 52.08
N GLN A 777 36.54 -23.95 51.45
CA GLN A 777 36.25 -24.56 50.14
C GLN A 777 34.98 -25.44 50.18
N PRO A 778 34.11 -25.43 49.13
CA PRO A 778 32.93 -26.28 49.07
C PRO A 778 33.29 -27.75 48.89
N THR A 779 32.56 -28.64 49.59
CA THR A 779 32.64 -30.10 49.46
C THR A 779 31.54 -30.61 48.53
N GLN A 780 31.88 -31.68 47.79
CA GLN A 780 31.16 -32.31 46.69
C GLN A 780 29.84 -33.01 47.08
N PRO A 781 28.77 -32.92 46.25
CA PRO A 781 27.57 -33.76 46.39
C PRO A 781 27.77 -35.19 45.85
N ALA A 782 27.21 -36.18 46.57
CA ALA A 782 27.24 -37.60 46.24
C ALA A 782 26.23 -37.99 45.14
N THR A 783 26.56 -39.08 44.45
CA THR A 783 25.90 -39.70 43.29
C THR A 783 24.57 -40.42 43.58
N PRO A 784 23.71 -40.60 42.53
CA PRO A 784 22.41 -41.27 42.61
C PRO A 784 22.47 -42.81 42.42
N SER A 785 21.45 -43.52 42.93
CA SER A 785 21.17 -44.95 42.67
C SER A 785 19.76 -45.06 42.07
N THR A 786 19.65 -45.39 40.79
CA THR A 786 19.16 -46.65 40.18
C THR A 786 17.73 -47.08 40.52
N ASP A 787 16.90 -47.15 39.48
CA ASP A 787 16.04 -48.31 39.17
C ASP A 787 15.49 -48.20 37.73
N ASN A 788 15.90 -49.13 36.85
CA ASN A 788 14.98 -50.08 36.20
C ASN A 788 15.67 -50.89 35.07
N THR A 789 15.91 -52.15 35.40
CA THR A 789 15.44 -53.37 34.71
C THR A 789 15.72 -53.56 33.22
N ALA A 790 16.68 -54.45 32.92
CA ALA A 790 16.67 -55.30 31.74
C ALA A 790 17.28 -56.68 32.07
N ASN A 791 16.63 -57.77 31.65
CA ASN A 791 17.29 -58.96 31.11
C ASN A 791 16.27 -60.00 30.62
N ASN A 792 16.37 -60.41 29.35
CA ASN A 792 17.04 -61.69 29.04
C ASN A 792 17.27 -61.91 27.52
N THR A 793 18.54 -62.17 27.19
CA THR A 793 19.08 -63.29 26.38
C THR A 793 18.55 -63.58 24.96
N ALA A 794 19.44 -63.49 23.95
CA ALA A 794 20.06 -64.67 23.28
C ALA A 794 20.83 -64.31 21.98
N ASN A 795 22.02 -64.91 21.87
CA ASN A 795 22.70 -65.43 20.65
C ASN A 795 22.97 -64.51 19.45
N LYS A 796 24.00 -64.68 18.62
CA LYS A 796 25.30 -65.38 18.59
C LYS A 796 25.72 -65.26 17.11
N THR A 797 27.01 -65.06 16.85
CA THR A 797 27.72 -65.54 15.63
C THR A 797 27.32 -64.90 14.27
N THR A 798 28.19 -64.72 13.29
CA THR A 798 29.62 -65.00 13.07
C THR A 798 30.03 -64.22 11.82
N ASP A 799 31.29 -63.80 11.79
CA ASP A 799 32.26 -64.02 10.72
C ASP A 799 31.99 -63.51 9.31
N ASN A 800 32.85 -62.58 8.88
CA ASN A 800 34.04 -62.83 8.05
C ASN A 800 33.65 -62.75 6.56
N LYS A 801 34.41 -62.12 5.69
CA LYS A 801 35.86 -61.98 5.59
C LYS A 801 36.01 -60.81 4.60
N LYS A 802 36.86 -59.84 4.94
CA LYS A 802 38.25 -59.74 4.46
C LYS A 802 38.36 -58.89 3.18
N VAL A 803 38.85 -57.66 3.30
CA VAL A 803 40.29 -57.31 3.48
C VAL A 803 40.92 -57.49 2.11
N GLU A 804 41.42 -56.45 1.44
CA GLU A 804 42.30 -55.37 1.90
C GLU A 804 42.82 -54.70 0.59
N LYS A 805 43.51 -53.56 0.52
CA LYS A 805 44.32 -52.85 1.51
C LYS A 805 44.71 -51.50 0.94
N THR A 806 44.71 -50.51 1.83
CA THR A 806 45.76 -49.49 2.09
C THR A 806 46.25 -48.60 0.95
N ALA A 807 46.62 -47.35 1.24
CA ALA A 807 47.06 -46.72 2.49
C ALA A 807 46.83 -45.20 2.31
N ALA A 808 46.84 -44.30 3.27
CA ALA A 808 47.09 -44.18 4.71
C ALA A 808 47.02 -42.65 4.93
N LYS A 809 46.75 -42.02 6.08
CA LYS A 809 46.38 -42.39 7.45
C LYS A 809 46.30 -41.03 8.16
N LYS A 810 45.15 -40.77 8.81
CA LYS A 810 44.95 -40.28 10.21
C LYS A 810 45.65 -38.93 10.59
N THR A 811 45.05 -38.01 11.36
CA THR A 811 44.60 -38.21 12.75
C THR A 811 43.87 -36.96 13.29
N GLU A 812 42.74 -37.18 14.00
CA GLU A 812 42.15 -36.51 15.21
C GLU A 812 42.23 -34.96 15.34
N THR A 813 41.25 -34.18 15.86
CA THR A 813 40.29 -34.35 16.96
C THR A 813 39.23 -33.22 16.94
N LYS A 814 38.15 -33.39 17.72
CA LYS A 814 36.94 -32.57 17.93
C LYS A 814 37.06 -31.34 18.89
N ASN A 815 35.97 -30.54 18.88
CA ASN A 815 35.38 -29.58 19.85
C ASN A 815 35.69 -28.09 19.59
N GLU A 816 34.74 -27.18 19.26
CA GLU A 816 33.38 -26.79 19.72
C GLU A 816 33.37 -25.53 20.63
N ASN A 817 32.74 -24.45 20.14
CA ASN A 817 31.83 -23.54 20.87
C ASN A 817 31.23 -22.51 19.86
N LYS A 818 29.90 -22.46 19.65
CA LYS A 818 28.86 -21.58 20.28
C LYS A 818 29.09 -20.08 20.02
N LYS A 819 28.12 -19.21 19.69
CA LYS A 819 26.65 -19.21 19.57
C LYS A 819 26.24 -17.87 18.88
N ALA A 820 25.05 -17.82 18.27
CA ALA A 820 24.47 -16.72 17.47
C ALA A 820 24.03 -15.44 18.27
N PRO A 821 23.47 -14.38 17.64
CA PRO A 821 22.06 -14.40 17.22
C PRO A 821 21.73 -13.79 15.83
N LYS A 822 20.54 -14.14 15.33
CA LYS A 822 19.77 -13.45 14.28
C LYS A 822 18.61 -12.69 14.96
N THR A 823 18.26 -11.51 14.43
CA THR A 823 16.94 -10.84 14.31
C THR A 823 17.22 -9.47 13.67
N GLY A 824 16.44 -8.89 12.76
CA GLY A 824 15.11 -9.23 12.25
C GLY A 824 14.78 -8.38 11.02
N ASP A 825 13.76 -8.82 10.30
CA ASP A 825 13.08 -8.13 9.21
C ASP A 825 12.48 -6.79 9.69
N GLU A 826 12.67 -5.75 8.89
CA GLU A 826 11.66 -4.70 8.70
C GLU A 826 11.35 -4.62 7.20
N SER A 827 10.10 -4.93 6.88
CA SER A 827 9.48 -4.81 5.56
C SER A 827 8.93 -3.39 5.34
N MET A 828 9.16 -2.84 4.14
CA MET A 828 8.22 -2.10 3.25
C MET A 828 8.95 -0.99 2.44
N PRO A 829 8.45 -0.51 1.28
CA PRO A 829 7.80 -1.18 0.15
C PRO A 829 8.54 -0.91 -1.19
N ILE A 830 8.59 -1.89 -2.10
CA ILE A 830 9.12 -1.69 -3.47
C ILE A 830 8.01 -1.10 -4.33
N ALA A 831 8.08 0.21 -4.58
CA ALA A 831 7.28 0.87 -5.60
C ALA A 831 7.81 0.47 -6.99
N TYR A 832 6.97 -0.23 -7.76
CA TYR A 832 7.19 -0.44 -9.19
C TYR A 832 7.15 0.90 -9.93
N MET A 833 8.29 1.36 -10.43
CA MET A 833 8.37 2.36 -11.50
C MET A 833 8.72 1.62 -12.81
N LEU A 834 7.67 1.32 -13.55
CA LEU A 834 7.70 0.92 -14.95
C LEU A 834 7.99 2.18 -15.78
N THR A 835 9.19 2.31 -16.34
CA THR A 835 9.47 3.26 -17.43
C THR A 835 10.07 2.53 -18.62
N LEU A 836 9.18 2.31 -19.59
CA LEU A 836 9.37 2.24 -21.03
C LEU A 836 10.68 2.82 -21.57
N VAL A 837 11.46 2.03 -22.30
CA VAL A 837 12.06 2.44 -23.59
C VAL A 837 12.13 1.23 -24.50
N GLY A 838 11.39 1.29 -25.60
CA GLY A 838 11.49 0.34 -26.71
C GLY A 838 10.88 0.93 -27.97
N ALA A 839 11.73 1.02 -29.01
CA ALA A 839 11.44 1.28 -30.42
C ALA A 839 11.32 2.75 -30.90
N ALA A 840 12.40 3.20 -31.55
CA ALA A 840 12.37 4.16 -32.64
C ALA A 840 12.22 3.43 -34.00
N VAL A 841 12.09 4.22 -35.08
CA VAL A 841 11.97 3.93 -36.55
C VAL A 841 10.52 4.12 -37.05
N ALA A 842 10.17 4.95 -38.03
CA ALA A 842 10.88 5.81 -38.99
C ALA A 842 9.90 6.81 -39.68
N ALA A 843 10.49 7.71 -40.49
CA ALA A 843 9.95 8.35 -41.71
C ALA A 843 9.59 9.86 -41.66
N ILE A 844 10.60 10.66 -42.04
CA ILE A 844 10.64 11.72 -43.07
C ILE A 844 9.29 12.30 -43.55
N ILE A 845 9.14 13.64 -43.49
CA ILE A 845 8.92 14.54 -44.64
C ILE A 845 9.14 16.01 -44.24
N VAL A 846 9.94 16.68 -45.06
CA VAL A 846 10.24 18.12 -45.13
C VAL A 846 9.05 18.90 -45.68
N LEU A 847 8.77 20.11 -45.17
CA LEU A 847 8.18 21.31 -45.82
C LEU A 847 7.74 22.28 -44.69
N ILE A 848 7.89 23.60 -44.68
CA ILE A 848 8.59 24.58 -45.51
C ILE A 848 8.53 25.93 -44.74
N LYS A 849 9.56 26.76 -44.92
CA LYS A 849 9.59 28.25 -44.84
C LYS A 849 9.18 29.00 -43.55
N ARG A 850 10.22 29.62 -42.97
CA ARG A 850 10.55 31.06 -43.06
C ARG A 850 9.56 32.08 -42.45
N LYS A 851 10.08 32.66 -41.35
CA LYS A 851 10.05 34.07 -40.92
C LYS A 851 8.73 34.69 -40.41
N ARG A 852 8.88 35.11 -39.14
CA ARG A 852 8.80 36.49 -38.62
C ARG A 852 7.48 36.93 -37.99
N THR A 853 7.72 37.58 -36.83
CA THR A 853 6.94 38.61 -36.12
C THR A 853 5.68 38.08 -35.43
N ILE A 854 5.47 38.30 -34.13
CA ILE A 854 5.88 39.43 -33.28
C ILE A 854 6.64 38.95 -32.05
#